data_AF-A0A3Q0GGX3-F1
#
_entry.id   AF-A0A3Q0GGX3-F1
#
_cell.length_a   1.000
_cell.length_b   1.000
_cell.length_c   1.000
_cell.angle_alpha   90.00
_cell.angle_beta   90.00
_cell.angle_gamma   90.00
#
_symmetry.space_group_name_H-M   'P 1'
#
loop_
_entity.id
_entity.type
_entity.pdbx_description
1 polymer ?
#
loop_
_entity_poly.entity_id
_entity_poly.type
_entity_poly.pdbx_seq_one_letter_code
_entity_poly.pdbx_strand_id
1 'polypeptide(L)'
;MALMPYPRACHVRRAQASRSEALDSVYFTGFTEADKTFVIVRLARRPNGVCEIWLFLRVDGVGEFQHPVHPDMIVADESEKCWSGGGLTIECLEPHRRWKIAFQGLLRKGPYRQQWSDEEGELVHVKFSLCWTTFTDVFDFKFDSHPDSFARALALEKWSRELFQRIKRDGEQHSRYEQWGQQIGEIEIENHQKRELFLRGIRTHSYGIRNWEEFYRYVMLLMHFEDGTSAHLTVLCKPATTTHLAVGYVLFPNGKKAGIDWTDASLAEMADDGIIKDTYRVSFTADGKSFSVCATLDKEARPMVYNGLIGKGVFHECIADFQLNSSLRGWGLVECYYSKIKPGNLQELCKRCSEMFNATRLSREIEDAVLQRLEELGLQQELLAVRPSPVGEDTTDKAAAGHLQSELGIKGRQQVCGAILACWASLYSFPAVRYRHQRGQLIPSLMGVVIQQMVPAEAAGTLFTCDPLTGHPGKIIIKGNYGIGESTVTSNMEPDTITLLHSPKSGLQVTSKKIGSKKQYVHLSVGGGTMMLEDSHPTETSQCCISDDIILKVAGLALWVRKAYGSARDIEWAVKENLIYFLQARPMTSFNMESDFELMHEFDTGLPSDLQWLTTATISEAAPGAITPLTWSVFGTATQYVIQQLGALNGGLSQLKLHSLRGLDMYCGHLFLSILSYAASCEPSNVLNQKNNPFCSPVEKELNELGFHDIILQGFYLSPWRKIFSFKFMKFLLNSSSKQRYWEEQLQNFSIPSGSDAAEAYLHLTKMLPEYFNAYLTSVMNFSASIMWTSYLIDTLSQGENKLTAEAIAVLCKNCPDALSTELPHSVEVIIQAVRDQGNSAEFAKMDSQMAVSWLLSADSREAGKAFQSFLKRHGFFSFGEAELRSKPWADDPTQLIPLIQRAVASNHISKKKTQTSVEEAIAAVNIPITGLRKVILPLLVRKARDGISKREYSKTLARKVYALFKTAYWDLARQMVKEGFLPDEDLLFFLTHSEVGEILQHRPLDIILRANRRKRILDQQNLLQFPEVAMGRPVPLHFKEVADLTAEAVLSGIIISQGVAKGTARVLKSVAEASSIQQGDILIVAIPEVGWTYYFPLLGGLVTEIGGILSHGGIIAREYGLPCIMKCKGATICFKSGDKVILDGFKGTVQKLEE
;
A
#
# COMPACT_ATOMS: atom_id res chain seq x y z
N MET A 1 17.66 47.66 -19.74
CA MET A 1 16.99 46.41 -19.30
C MET A 1 18.03 45.30 -19.37
N ALA A 2 18.52 44.86 -18.22
CA ALA A 2 19.70 44.01 -18.09
C ALA A 2 19.41 42.56 -18.52
N LEU A 3 20.25 42.03 -19.40
CA LEU A 3 20.34 40.63 -19.77
C LEU A 3 20.65 39.78 -18.51
N MET A 4 19.73 38.90 -18.13
CA MET A 4 20.06 37.81 -17.19
C MET A 4 21.03 36.83 -17.88
N PRO A 5 22.06 36.32 -17.20
CA PRO A 5 22.96 35.33 -17.77
C PRO A 5 22.29 33.95 -17.76
N TYR A 6 22.15 33.33 -18.95
CA TYR A 6 21.85 31.90 -19.09
C TYR A 6 22.89 31.09 -18.29
N PRO A 7 22.48 30.12 -17.46
CA PRO A 7 23.40 29.47 -16.53
C PRO A 7 24.43 28.60 -17.26
N ARG A 8 25.69 28.73 -16.85
CA ARG A 8 26.84 27.93 -17.30
C ARG A 8 26.50 26.43 -17.33
N ALA A 9 26.26 25.90 -18.54
CA ALA A 9 25.73 24.57 -18.81
C ALA A 9 26.64 23.37 -18.43
N CYS A 10 27.86 23.59 -17.91
CA CYS A 10 28.75 22.51 -17.46
C CYS A 10 28.83 22.34 -15.94
N HIS A 11 28.18 23.18 -15.12
CA HIS A 11 28.35 23.15 -13.66
C HIS A 11 27.04 23.10 -12.84
N VAL A 12 25.92 22.69 -13.45
CA VAL A 12 24.67 22.51 -12.69
C VAL A 12 24.69 21.19 -11.90
N ARG A 13 25.18 21.32 -10.65
CA ARG A 13 24.70 20.71 -9.40
C ARG A 13 24.50 19.18 -9.37
N ARG A 14 25.53 18.48 -8.88
CA ARG A 14 25.44 17.17 -8.18
C ARG A 14 24.33 17.10 -7.11
N ALA A 15 23.78 18.24 -6.64
CA ALA A 15 22.70 18.27 -5.65
C ALA A 15 21.35 17.73 -6.16
N GLN A 16 21.10 17.64 -7.48
CA GLN A 16 19.93 16.95 -8.02
C GLN A 16 20.19 15.46 -8.35
N ALA A 17 21.45 15.02 -8.33
CA ALA A 17 21.89 13.67 -8.69
C ALA A 17 21.85 12.67 -7.51
N SER A 18 21.19 13.01 -6.40
CA SER A 18 20.99 12.10 -5.27
C SER A 18 19.75 11.20 -5.40
N ARG A 19 18.96 11.37 -6.46
CA ARG A 19 17.80 10.52 -6.79
C ARG A 19 18.14 9.61 -7.97
N SER A 20 17.78 8.33 -7.87
CA SER A 20 18.07 7.29 -8.87
C SER A 20 17.61 7.60 -10.30
N GLU A 21 16.59 8.46 -10.46
CA GLU A 21 15.98 8.82 -11.75
C GLU A 21 16.61 10.04 -12.46
N ALA A 22 17.57 10.72 -11.84
CA ALA A 22 18.26 11.86 -12.46
C ALA A 22 19.15 11.40 -13.63
N LEU A 23 19.18 12.16 -14.72
CA LEU A 23 20.06 11.90 -15.87
C LEU A 23 20.55 13.19 -16.53
N ASP A 24 21.73 13.10 -17.15
CA ASP A 24 22.28 14.13 -18.05
C ASP A 24 22.74 13.45 -19.35
N SER A 25 21.92 13.58 -20.39
CA SER A 25 22.03 12.83 -21.64
C SER A 25 22.28 13.73 -22.83
N VAL A 26 23.33 13.39 -23.58
CA VAL A 26 23.62 13.94 -24.90
C VAL A 26 23.43 12.84 -25.95
N TYR A 27 22.72 13.19 -27.01
CA TYR A 27 22.34 12.29 -28.09
C TYR A 27 22.65 12.97 -29.42
N PHE A 28 23.28 12.24 -30.34
CA PHE A 28 23.62 12.71 -31.66
C PHE A 28 23.23 11.69 -32.72
N THR A 29 22.70 12.19 -33.83
CA THR A 29 22.53 11.43 -35.07
C THR A 29 23.29 12.08 -36.21
N GLY A 30 23.66 11.27 -37.19
CA GLY A 30 24.29 11.72 -38.42
C GLY A 30 23.99 10.75 -39.54
N PHE A 31 23.57 11.27 -40.69
CA PHE A 31 23.25 10.51 -41.90
C PHE A 31 23.99 11.14 -43.09
N THR A 32 24.46 10.33 -44.02
CA THR A 32 24.97 10.81 -45.31
C THR A 32 23.80 11.11 -46.26
N GLU A 33 23.99 12.06 -47.17
CA GLU A 33 23.03 12.32 -48.27
C GLU A 33 23.32 11.42 -49.50
N ALA A 34 24.54 10.88 -49.60
CA ALA A 34 25.04 10.18 -50.78
C ALA A 34 24.85 8.66 -50.75
N ASP A 35 24.82 8.06 -49.55
CA ASP A 35 24.75 6.60 -49.36
C ASP A 35 23.96 6.24 -48.09
N LYS A 36 24.01 4.98 -47.64
CA LYS A 36 23.26 4.51 -46.46
C LYS A 36 24.06 4.59 -45.14
N THR A 37 25.15 5.35 -45.11
CA THR A 37 26.00 5.48 -43.92
C THR A 37 25.32 6.33 -42.85
N PHE A 38 25.34 5.86 -41.60
CA PHE A 38 24.82 6.63 -40.47
C PHE A 38 25.56 6.35 -39.16
N VAL A 39 25.45 7.29 -38.23
CA VAL A 39 25.95 7.20 -36.86
C VAL A 39 24.86 7.68 -35.90
N ILE A 40 24.54 6.84 -34.90
CA ILE A 40 23.72 7.21 -33.75
C ILE A 40 24.58 6.98 -32.51
N VAL A 41 24.80 8.05 -31.74
CA VAL A 41 25.52 7.98 -30.47
C VAL A 41 24.74 8.66 -29.35
N ARG A 42 24.71 8.01 -28.20
CA ARG A 42 24.14 8.57 -26.98
C ARG A 42 25.07 8.27 -25.82
N LEU A 43 25.23 9.25 -24.94
CA LEU A 43 25.78 9.01 -23.62
C LEU A 43 24.92 9.72 -22.57
N ALA A 44 24.44 8.96 -21.59
CA ALA A 44 23.66 9.50 -20.48
C ALA A 44 24.32 9.18 -19.15
N ARG A 45 24.79 10.20 -18.46
CA ARG A 45 25.33 10.07 -17.10
C ARG A 45 24.21 9.87 -16.10
N ARG A 46 24.43 8.95 -15.17
CA ARG A 46 23.51 8.65 -14.05
C ARG A 46 24.25 8.77 -12.70
N PRO A 47 23.51 8.82 -11.58
CA PRO A 47 24.10 8.68 -10.26
C PRO A 47 24.94 7.41 -10.12
N ASN A 48 25.87 7.39 -9.16
CA ASN A 48 26.73 6.23 -8.83
C ASN A 48 27.82 5.85 -9.84
N GLY A 49 28.21 6.77 -10.73
CA GLY A 49 29.38 6.57 -11.60
C GLY A 49 29.15 5.58 -12.75
N VAL A 50 27.91 5.43 -13.18
CA VAL A 50 27.53 4.64 -14.37
C VAL A 50 26.96 5.56 -15.45
N CYS A 51 27.10 5.16 -16.70
CA CYS A 51 26.46 5.82 -17.83
C CYS A 51 25.80 4.81 -18.78
N GLU A 52 24.78 5.29 -19.48
CA GLU A 52 24.14 4.56 -20.59
C GLU A 52 24.80 4.98 -21.90
N ILE A 53 25.24 4.01 -22.70
CA ILE A 53 25.85 4.25 -24.01
C ILE A 53 24.98 3.66 -25.13
N TRP A 54 24.66 4.47 -26.14
CA TRP A 54 24.19 3.97 -27.43
C TRP A 54 25.26 4.26 -28.48
N LEU A 55 25.59 3.25 -29.27
CA LEU A 55 26.48 3.42 -30.42
C LEU A 55 26.04 2.43 -31.50
N PHE A 56 25.40 2.98 -32.54
CA PHE A 56 25.01 2.29 -33.75
C PHE A 56 25.64 2.99 -34.94
N LEU A 57 26.27 2.20 -35.79
CA LEU A 57 27.00 2.69 -36.94
C LEU A 57 26.70 1.78 -38.12
N ARG A 58 26.44 2.36 -39.29
CA ARG A 58 26.52 1.65 -40.58
C ARG A 58 27.46 2.41 -41.46
N VAL A 59 28.37 1.69 -42.12
CA VAL A 59 29.22 2.25 -43.19
C VAL A 59 28.89 1.53 -44.49
N ASP A 60 28.45 2.28 -45.48
CA ASP A 60 28.00 1.70 -46.75
C ASP A 60 29.10 0.88 -47.44
N GLY A 61 28.75 -0.32 -47.90
CA GLY A 61 29.68 -1.29 -48.45
C GLY A 61 30.66 -1.94 -47.46
N VAL A 62 30.56 -1.67 -46.15
CA VAL A 62 31.38 -2.30 -45.10
C VAL A 62 30.54 -3.15 -44.13
N GLY A 63 29.43 -2.59 -43.65
CA GLY A 63 28.47 -3.29 -42.78
C GLY A 63 27.93 -2.47 -41.62
N GLU A 64 27.10 -3.11 -40.80
CA GLU A 64 26.54 -2.58 -39.56
C GLU A 64 27.36 -2.96 -38.34
N PHE A 65 27.42 -2.03 -37.38
CA PHE A 65 28.18 -2.13 -36.16
C PHE A 65 27.36 -1.63 -34.96
N GLN A 66 27.51 -2.32 -33.84
CA GLN A 66 26.93 -1.92 -32.55
C GLN A 66 27.90 -2.18 -31.40
N HIS A 67 27.70 -1.48 -30.28
CA HIS A 67 28.54 -1.69 -29.09
C HIS A 67 28.38 -3.12 -28.52
N PRO A 68 29.46 -3.77 -28.04
CA PRO A 68 29.40 -5.18 -27.58
C PRO A 68 28.50 -5.43 -26.36
N VAL A 69 28.29 -4.42 -25.50
CA VAL A 69 27.43 -4.51 -24.30
C VAL A 69 25.93 -4.31 -24.61
N HIS A 70 25.58 -4.20 -25.89
CA HIS A 70 24.19 -4.19 -26.34
C HIS A 70 23.54 -5.56 -26.04
N PRO A 71 22.30 -5.61 -25.50
CA PRO A 71 21.35 -4.50 -25.34
C PRO A 71 21.32 -3.87 -23.94
N ASP A 72 22.22 -4.25 -23.03
CA ASP A 72 22.26 -3.78 -21.64
C ASP A 72 22.77 -2.34 -21.52
N MET A 73 23.72 -1.94 -22.36
CA MET A 73 24.12 -0.54 -22.60
C MET A 73 24.62 0.23 -21.37
N ILE A 74 24.88 -0.44 -20.23
CA ILE A 74 25.44 0.17 -19.02
C ILE A 74 26.96 -0.04 -19.00
N VAL A 75 27.69 1.06 -18.85
CA VAL A 75 29.15 1.05 -18.69
C VAL A 75 29.55 1.99 -17.55
N ALA A 76 30.77 1.84 -17.05
CA ALA A 76 31.32 2.76 -16.07
C ALA A 76 31.50 4.16 -16.68
N ASP A 77 31.22 5.20 -15.90
CA ASP A 77 31.59 6.58 -16.27
C ASP A 77 33.11 6.76 -16.08
N GLU A 78 33.82 7.02 -17.17
CA GLU A 78 35.28 7.04 -17.23
C GLU A 78 35.88 8.44 -17.03
N SER A 79 35.06 9.50 -16.99
CA SER A 79 35.55 10.88 -16.93
C SER A 79 34.61 11.79 -16.16
N GLU A 80 35.16 12.60 -15.25
CA GLU A 80 34.39 13.66 -14.60
C GLU A 80 34.16 14.89 -15.52
N LYS A 81 34.98 15.07 -16.56
CA LYS A 81 35.02 16.30 -17.37
C LYS A 81 34.22 16.23 -18.67
N CYS A 82 34.09 15.05 -19.25
CA CYS A 82 33.38 14.80 -20.51
C CYS A 82 32.56 13.51 -20.41
N TRP A 83 31.53 13.37 -21.24
CA TRP A 83 30.76 12.13 -21.31
C TRP A 83 31.69 11.04 -21.87
N SER A 84 32.11 10.09 -21.04
CA SER A 84 33.01 9.01 -21.45
C SER A 84 32.63 7.69 -20.81
N GLY A 85 32.61 6.63 -21.60
CA GLY A 85 32.33 5.28 -21.13
C GLY A 85 32.32 4.28 -22.27
N GLY A 86 32.85 3.08 -22.06
CA GLY A 86 32.83 2.01 -23.06
C GLY A 86 33.59 2.39 -24.34
N GLY A 87 34.65 3.21 -24.23
CA GLY A 87 35.43 3.67 -25.37
C GLY A 87 34.79 4.78 -26.20
N LEU A 88 33.56 5.25 -25.91
CA LEU A 88 32.94 6.44 -26.51
C LEU A 88 33.23 7.66 -25.64
N THR A 89 33.65 8.76 -26.26
CA THR A 89 33.87 10.06 -25.61
C THR A 89 33.15 11.17 -26.37
N ILE A 90 32.38 12.00 -25.65
CA ILE A 90 31.70 13.18 -26.16
C ILE A 90 32.14 14.40 -25.34
N GLU A 91 32.79 15.35 -26.01
CA GLU A 91 33.37 16.55 -25.43
C GLU A 91 32.72 17.82 -25.99
N CYS A 92 32.29 18.72 -25.12
CA CYS A 92 31.80 20.04 -25.50
C CYS A 92 33.01 20.98 -25.74
N LEU A 93 33.26 21.35 -27.00
CA LEU A 93 34.34 22.28 -27.34
C LEU A 93 33.88 23.74 -27.20
N GLU A 94 32.70 24.04 -27.73
CA GLU A 94 32.04 25.34 -27.60
C GLU A 94 30.55 25.12 -27.34
N PRO A 95 30.02 25.58 -26.19
CA PRO A 95 28.62 25.41 -25.83
C PRO A 95 27.68 25.87 -26.96
N HIS A 96 26.71 25.02 -27.29
CA HIS A 96 25.73 25.22 -28.37
C HIS A 96 26.30 25.41 -29.77
N ARG A 97 27.60 25.22 -29.99
CA ARG A 97 28.24 25.45 -31.29
C ARG A 97 29.03 24.26 -31.81
N ARG A 98 29.96 23.72 -31.01
CA ARG A 98 30.93 22.72 -31.45
C ARG A 98 31.16 21.62 -30.42
N TRP A 99 31.17 20.38 -30.88
CA TRP A 99 31.34 19.18 -30.06
C TRP A 99 32.28 18.19 -30.75
N LYS A 100 33.04 17.43 -29.97
CA LYS A 100 33.86 16.33 -30.45
C LYS A 100 33.26 15.01 -30.00
N ILE A 101 33.08 14.08 -30.92
CA ILE A 101 32.57 12.73 -30.69
C ILE A 101 33.66 11.77 -31.16
N ALA A 102 34.19 10.95 -30.26
CA ALA A 102 35.24 10.00 -30.59
C ALA A 102 34.91 8.62 -30.03
N PHE A 103 35.27 7.57 -30.76
CA PHE A 103 35.21 6.20 -30.28
C PHE A 103 36.51 5.49 -30.59
N GLN A 104 36.98 4.67 -29.65
CA GLN A 104 38.08 3.73 -29.88
C GLN A 104 37.82 2.46 -29.08
N GLY A 105 37.59 1.35 -29.78
CA GLY A 105 37.33 0.07 -29.14
C GLY A 105 36.83 -0.98 -30.10
N LEU A 106 36.28 -2.06 -29.57
CA LEU A 106 35.67 -3.14 -30.36
C LEU A 106 34.20 -2.83 -30.60
N LEU A 107 33.74 -3.00 -31.84
CA LEU A 107 32.32 -3.05 -32.18
C LEU A 107 31.97 -4.43 -32.73
N ARG A 108 30.75 -4.86 -32.44
CA ARG A 108 30.20 -6.10 -32.99
C ARG A 108 29.66 -5.82 -34.39
N LYS A 109 30.17 -6.56 -35.38
CA LYS A 109 29.74 -6.46 -36.78
C LYS A 109 28.59 -7.43 -37.05
N GLY A 110 27.58 -6.95 -37.78
CA GLY A 110 26.43 -7.74 -38.22
C GLY A 110 25.09 -7.04 -38.01
N PRO A 111 23.97 -7.67 -38.41
CA PRO A 111 22.65 -7.04 -38.37
C PRO A 111 22.23 -6.71 -36.94
N TYR A 112 21.43 -5.65 -36.77
CA TYR A 112 20.89 -5.28 -35.47
C TYR A 112 19.92 -6.35 -34.95
N ARG A 113 20.28 -7.01 -33.83
CA ARG A 113 19.52 -8.13 -33.22
C ARG A 113 19.10 -7.82 -31.79
N GLN A 114 18.11 -8.56 -31.28
CA GLN A 114 17.64 -8.45 -29.89
C GLN A 114 18.58 -9.13 -28.88
N GLN A 115 19.18 -10.25 -29.26
CA GLN A 115 20.09 -11.05 -28.43
C GLN A 115 21.17 -11.67 -29.33
N TRP A 116 22.37 -11.78 -28.77
CA TRP A 116 23.52 -12.46 -29.36
C TRP A 116 23.94 -13.56 -28.39
N SER A 117 24.34 -14.73 -28.89
CA SER A 117 25.12 -15.67 -28.08
C SER A 117 26.59 -15.23 -28.05
N ASP A 118 27.33 -15.60 -27.00
CA ASP A 118 28.74 -15.22 -26.81
C ASP A 118 29.66 -15.71 -27.96
N GLU A 119 29.20 -16.67 -28.77
CA GLU A 119 29.94 -17.29 -29.86
C GLU A 119 29.62 -16.70 -31.26
N GLU A 120 28.62 -15.82 -31.41
CA GLU A 120 27.98 -15.55 -32.71
C GLU A 120 28.33 -14.21 -33.40
N GLY A 121 29.13 -13.32 -32.81
CA GLY A 121 29.38 -12.00 -33.40
C GLY A 121 30.85 -11.62 -33.52
N GLU A 122 31.30 -11.35 -34.75
CA GLU A 122 32.65 -10.83 -35.04
C GLU A 122 32.85 -9.47 -34.34
N LEU A 123 33.87 -9.37 -33.50
CA LEU A 123 34.31 -8.12 -32.88
C LEU A 123 35.43 -7.51 -33.72
N VAL A 124 35.23 -6.27 -34.16
CA VAL A 124 36.14 -5.57 -35.07
C VAL A 124 36.63 -4.30 -34.38
N HIS A 125 37.92 -4.01 -34.47
CA HIS A 125 38.44 -2.75 -33.92
C HIS A 125 37.99 -1.57 -34.79
N VAL A 126 37.32 -0.60 -34.17
CA VAL A 126 36.82 0.60 -34.83
C VAL A 126 37.32 1.84 -34.08
N LYS A 127 37.77 2.83 -34.85
CA LYS A 127 38.19 4.12 -34.33
C LYS A 127 37.60 5.23 -35.19
N PHE A 128 36.93 6.20 -34.57
CA PHE A 128 36.51 7.41 -35.27
C PHE A 128 36.64 8.65 -34.40
N SER A 129 36.75 9.81 -35.05
CA SER A 129 36.71 11.12 -34.39
C SER A 129 35.97 12.11 -35.30
N LEU A 130 34.79 12.53 -34.86
CA LEU A 130 33.89 13.44 -35.57
C LEU A 130 33.79 14.78 -34.82
N CYS A 131 33.82 15.88 -35.57
CA CYS A 131 33.56 17.22 -35.09
C CYS A 131 32.14 17.63 -35.51
N TRP A 132 31.24 17.75 -34.55
CA TRP A 132 29.88 18.24 -34.78
C TRP A 132 29.85 19.77 -34.68
N THR A 133 29.25 20.43 -35.67
CA THR A 133 29.06 21.88 -35.74
C THR A 133 27.60 22.23 -36.04
N THR A 134 27.01 23.16 -35.30
CA THR A 134 25.62 23.58 -35.52
C THR A 134 25.48 24.45 -36.77
N PHE A 135 24.36 24.34 -37.47
CA PHE A 135 23.93 25.34 -38.46
C PHE A 135 22.54 25.92 -38.15
N THR A 136 21.95 25.54 -37.01
CA THR A 136 20.65 26.05 -36.55
C THR A 136 20.72 26.59 -35.12
N ASP A 137 19.76 27.46 -34.79
CA ASP A 137 19.53 27.93 -33.43
C ASP A 137 18.96 26.80 -32.56
N VAL A 138 19.13 26.95 -31.23
CA VAL A 138 18.55 26.04 -30.24
C VAL A 138 17.03 26.12 -30.29
N PHE A 139 16.37 24.96 -30.37
CA PHE A 139 14.95 24.81 -30.09
C PHE A 139 14.76 24.23 -28.69
N ASP A 140 14.18 25.02 -27.78
CA ASP A 140 13.82 24.59 -26.43
C ASP A 140 12.34 24.25 -26.37
N PHE A 141 12.01 22.99 -26.07
CA PHE A 141 10.63 22.51 -26.07
C PHE A 141 9.74 23.22 -25.05
N LYS A 142 10.31 23.85 -24.03
CA LYS A 142 9.57 24.59 -23.01
C LYS A 142 9.18 25.99 -23.48
N PHE A 143 10.02 26.63 -24.28
CA PHE A 143 9.86 28.05 -24.64
C PHE A 143 9.46 28.28 -26.10
N ASP A 144 9.86 27.40 -27.02
CA ASP A 144 9.68 27.59 -28.46
C ASP A 144 8.52 26.76 -29.05
N SER A 145 7.97 25.80 -28.30
CA SER A 145 6.83 24.99 -28.74
C SER A 145 5.56 25.83 -28.89
N HIS A 146 4.77 25.54 -29.93
CA HIS A 146 3.52 26.27 -30.17
C HIS A 146 2.48 25.98 -29.06
N PRO A 147 1.86 27.01 -28.43
CA PRO A 147 0.91 26.81 -27.34
C PRO A 147 -0.28 25.92 -27.70
N ASP A 148 -0.79 26.00 -28.93
CA ASP A 148 -1.96 25.23 -29.38
C ASP A 148 -1.76 23.72 -29.29
N SER A 149 -0.52 23.23 -29.42
CA SER A 149 -0.19 21.82 -29.30
C SER A 149 -0.46 21.31 -27.89
N PHE A 150 -0.14 22.11 -26.86
CA PHE A 150 -0.51 21.80 -25.47
C PHE A 150 -1.98 22.05 -25.20
N ALA A 151 -2.56 23.13 -25.74
CA ALA A 151 -3.98 23.45 -25.53
C ALA A 151 -4.89 22.32 -26.03
N ARG A 152 -4.62 21.76 -27.22
CA ARG A 152 -5.36 20.61 -27.76
C ARG A 152 -5.16 19.35 -26.93
N ALA A 153 -3.93 19.04 -26.55
CA ALA A 153 -3.65 17.87 -25.72
C ALA A 153 -4.42 17.94 -24.40
N LEU A 154 -4.39 19.10 -23.73
CA LEU A 154 -5.11 19.31 -22.47
C LEU A 154 -6.63 19.31 -22.65
N ALA A 155 -7.15 19.75 -23.79
CA ALA A 155 -8.59 19.71 -24.07
C ALA A 155 -9.15 18.28 -24.20
N LEU A 156 -8.31 17.27 -24.47
CA LEU A 156 -8.70 15.86 -24.53
C LEU A 156 -8.75 15.20 -23.14
N GLU A 157 -8.15 15.81 -22.13
CA GLU A 157 -8.01 15.22 -20.79
C GLU A 157 -9.16 15.59 -19.85
N LYS A 158 -9.44 14.70 -18.89
CA LYS A 158 -10.31 15.04 -17.77
C LYS A 158 -9.54 15.94 -16.79
N TRP A 159 -9.97 17.20 -16.67
CA TRP A 159 -9.27 18.16 -15.83
C TRP A 159 -9.41 17.83 -14.34
N SER A 160 -8.27 17.76 -13.66
CA SER A 160 -8.18 17.60 -12.20
C SER A 160 -7.00 18.40 -11.66
N ARG A 161 -6.98 18.64 -10.34
CA ARG A 161 -5.84 19.32 -9.70
C ARG A 161 -4.57 18.49 -9.80
N GLU A 162 -4.70 17.17 -9.63
CA GLU A 162 -3.62 16.20 -9.72
C GLU A 162 -2.97 16.24 -11.11
N LEU A 163 -3.79 16.33 -12.17
CA LEU A 163 -3.31 16.49 -13.55
C LEU A 163 -2.42 17.72 -13.69
N PHE A 164 -2.90 18.90 -13.31
CA PHE A 164 -2.13 20.15 -13.43
C PHE A 164 -0.89 20.17 -12.52
N GLN A 165 -0.94 19.56 -11.34
CA GLN A 165 0.23 19.40 -10.47
C GLN A 165 1.29 18.50 -11.09
N ARG A 166 0.88 17.41 -11.75
CA ARG A 166 1.80 16.52 -12.49
C ARG A 166 2.42 17.24 -13.68
N ILE A 167 1.63 17.93 -14.49
CA ILE A 167 2.15 18.73 -15.63
C ILE A 167 3.16 19.78 -15.16
N LYS A 168 2.83 20.51 -14.09
CA LYS A 168 3.74 21.51 -13.51
C LYS A 168 5.05 20.87 -13.05
N ARG A 169 4.95 19.74 -12.34
CA ARG A 169 6.11 18.98 -11.85
C ARG A 169 7.00 18.51 -13.00
N ASP A 170 6.40 17.93 -14.04
CA ASP A 170 7.11 17.49 -15.26
C ASP A 170 7.87 18.65 -15.91
N GLY A 171 7.21 19.80 -16.07
CA GLY A 171 7.82 21.00 -16.65
C GLY A 171 8.88 21.69 -15.78
N GLU A 172 8.92 21.41 -14.47
CA GLU A 172 9.93 21.92 -13.54
C GLU A 172 11.14 20.97 -13.38
N GLN A 173 10.95 19.67 -13.61
CA GLN A 173 11.94 18.65 -13.31
C GLN A 173 12.75 18.18 -14.53
N HIS A 174 12.27 18.41 -15.75
CA HIS A 174 12.92 17.97 -16.98
C HIS A 174 13.09 19.11 -17.99
N SER A 175 14.27 19.16 -18.62
CA SER A 175 14.58 20.09 -19.70
C SER A 175 15.14 19.32 -20.91
N ARG A 176 14.70 19.69 -22.11
CA ARG A 176 15.16 19.15 -23.40
C ARG A 176 15.27 20.26 -24.43
N TYR A 177 16.40 20.32 -25.13
CA TYR A 177 16.58 21.19 -26.28
C TYR A 177 17.39 20.51 -27.38
N GLU A 178 17.22 21.04 -28.60
CA GLU A 178 17.73 20.41 -29.82
C GLU A 178 18.33 21.40 -30.80
N GLN A 179 19.29 20.91 -31.59
CA GLN A 179 19.95 21.65 -32.67
C GLN A 179 20.30 20.72 -33.82
N TRP A 180 20.10 21.18 -35.05
CA TRP A 180 20.61 20.52 -36.24
C TRP A 180 22.00 21.02 -36.60
N GLY A 181 22.84 20.08 -37.01
CA GLY A 181 24.23 20.33 -37.34
C GLY A 181 24.81 19.27 -38.27
N GLN A 182 26.11 19.42 -38.54
CA GLN A 182 26.89 18.53 -39.38
C GLN A 182 28.07 17.97 -38.60
N GLN A 183 28.46 16.73 -38.90
CA GLN A 183 29.58 16.02 -38.32
C GLN A 183 30.60 15.72 -39.41
N ILE A 184 31.84 16.14 -39.19
CA ILE A 184 32.95 15.91 -40.14
C ILE A 184 34.09 15.24 -39.38
N GLY A 185 34.65 14.17 -39.96
CA GLY A 185 35.82 13.54 -39.39
C GLY A 185 36.15 12.22 -40.08
N GLU A 186 36.96 11.40 -39.44
CA GLU A 186 37.48 10.19 -40.06
C GLU A 186 37.12 8.94 -39.25
N ILE A 187 36.92 7.83 -39.96
CA ILE A 187 36.71 6.50 -39.40
C ILE A 187 37.75 5.52 -39.96
N GLU A 188 38.23 4.66 -39.09
CA GLU A 188 39.14 3.56 -39.36
C GLU A 188 38.51 2.27 -38.80
N ILE A 189 38.32 1.29 -39.66
CA ILE A 189 37.78 -0.03 -39.33
C ILE A 189 38.85 -1.05 -39.69
N GLU A 190 39.13 -1.98 -38.79
CA GLU A 190 40.12 -3.05 -39.01
C GLU A 190 39.88 -3.75 -40.36
N ASN A 191 40.96 -3.97 -41.11
CA ASN A 191 40.96 -4.56 -42.46
C ASN A 191 40.24 -3.74 -43.56
N HIS A 192 39.90 -2.47 -43.30
CA HIS A 192 39.33 -1.55 -44.29
C HIS A 192 40.15 -0.25 -44.40
N GLN A 193 40.09 0.41 -45.56
CA GLN A 193 40.73 1.72 -45.74
C GLN A 193 40.02 2.77 -44.88
N LYS A 194 40.83 3.70 -44.35
CA LYS A 194 40.34 4.88 -43.63
C LYS A 194 39.41 5.70 -44.53
N ARG A 195 38.27 6.13 -43.98
CA ARG A 195 37.26 6.92 -44.71
C ARG A 195 36.97 8.23 -43.99
N GLU A 196 36.73 9.28 -44.77
CA GLU A 196 36.19 10.54 -44.26
C GLU A 196 34.65 10.44 -44.24
N LEU A 197 34.04 10.92 -43.16
CA LEU A 197 32.60 10.94 -42.96
C LEU A 197 32.11 12.39 -42.94
N PHE A 198 31.09 12.65 -43.74
CA PHE A 198 30.33 13.89 -43.73
C PHE A 198 28.86 13.56 -43.46
N LEU A 199 28.37 13.88 -42.27
CA LEU A 199 27.04 13.47 -41.81
C LEU A 199 26.23 14.70 -41.38
N ARG A 200 24.94 14.72 -41.65
CA ARG A 200 24.00 15.71 -41.09
C ARG A 200 23.04 15.05 -40.13
N GLY A 201 22.70 15.75 -39.06
CA GLY A 201 21.73 15.23 -38.10
C GLY A 201 21.59 16.13 -36.87
N ILE A 202 20.96 15.57 -35.84
CA ILE A 202 20.54 16.34 -34.67
C ILE A 202 21.49 16.12 -33.50
N ARG A 203 21.57 17.13 -32.64
CA ARG A 203 22.04 17.01 -31.26
C ARG A 203 20.89 17.31 -30.32
N THR A 204 20.58 16.37 -29.45
CA THR A 204 19.61 16.53 -28.37
C THR A 204 20.33 16.51 -27.03
N HIS A 205 20.01 17.46 -26.16
CA HIS A 205 20.46 17.46 -24.77
C HIS A 205 19.24 17.41 -23.86
N SER A 206 19.20 16.39 -23.02
CA SER A 206 18.12 16.15 -22.06
C SER A 206 18.71 16.00 -20.67
N TYR A 207 18.24 16.78 -19.70
CA TYR A 207 18.72 16.70 -18.32
C TYR A 207 17.59 16.92 -17.30
N GLY A 208 17.83 16.47 -16.07
CA GLY A 208 16.87 16.53 -14.97
C GLY A 208 16.33 15.16 -14.58
N ILE A 209 15.12 15.11 -14.02
CA ILE A 209 14.44 13.87 -13.63
C ILE A 209 13.53 13.46 -14.78
N ARG A 210 13.74 12.27 -15.34
CA ARG A 210 12.89 11.72 -16.40
C ARG A 210 12.40 10.33 -15.98
N ASN A 211 11.14 10.26 -15.57
CA ASN A 211 10.51 8.99 -15.24
C ASN A 211 9.91 8.36 -16.50
N TRP A 212 10.55 7.30 -16.98
CA TRP A 212 10.09 6.56 -18.15
C TRP A 212 8.85 5.70 -17.89
N GLU A 213 8.47 5.43 -16.64
CA GLU A 213 7.23 4.71 -16.28
C GLU A 213 5.97 5.49 -16.68
N GLU A 214 6.07 6.81 -16.81
CA GLU A 214 4.93 7.65 -17.18
C GLU A 214 4.64 7.63 -18.68
N PHE A 215 5.61 7.23 -19.52
CA PHE A 215 5.43 7.09 -20.95
C PHE A 215 4.81 5.73 -21.25
N TYR A 216 3.68 5.71 -21.94
CA TYR A 216 3.10 4.47 -22.44
C TYR A 216 3.70 4.09 -23.80
N ARG A 217 3.70 5.05 -24.73
CA ARG A 217 4.31 4.93 -26.05
C ARG A 217 4.56 6.32 -26.66
N TYR A 218 5.52 6.42 -27.58
CA TYR A 218 5.63 7.58 -28.46
C TYR A 218 6.28 7.23 -29.80
N VAL A 219 6.07 8.10 -30.77
CA VAL A 219 6.74 8.08 -32.08
C VAL A 219 7.33 9.45 -32.34
N MET A 220 8.60 9.51 -32.73
CA MET A 220 9.32 10.73 -33.07
C MET A 220 9.89 10.61 -34.47
N LEU A 221 9.62 11.61 -35.31
CA LEU A 221 10.13 11.74 -36.67
C LEU A 221 11.15 12.89 -36.69
N LEU A 222 12.39 12.57 -37.03
CA LEU A 222 13.47 13.51 -37.28
C LEU A 222 13.76 13.50 -38.78
N MET A 223 13.61 14.66 -39.43
CA MET A 223 13.67 14.75 -40.89
C MET A 223 14.49 15.95 -41.35
N HIS A 224 15.39 15.72 -42.31
CA HIS A 224 16.15 16.76 -43.02
C HIS A 224 15.95 16.58 -44.53
N PHE A 225 15.75 17.68 -45.26
CA PHE A 225 15.43 17.67 -46.68
C PHE A 225 16.50 18.38 -47.52
N GLU A 226 16.55 18.04 -48.81
CA GLU A 226 17.53 18.59 -49.79
C GLU A 226 17.51 20.12 -49.90
N ASP A 227 16.37 20.77 -49.65
CA ASP A 227 16.25 22.23 -49.70
C ASP A 227 16.82 22.94 -48.45
N GLY A 228 17.30 22.16 -47.47
CA GLY A 228 17.81 22.64 -46.17
C GLY A 228 16.74 22.69 -45.07
N THR A 229 15.48 22.36 -45.37
CA THR A 229 14.43 22.29 -44.35
C THR A 229 14.71 21.14 -43.40
N SER A 230 14.55 21.38 -42.10
CA SER A 230 14.63 20.34 -41.07
C SER A 230 13.39 20.38 -40.20
N ALA A 231 12.87 19.23 -39.78
CA ALA A 231 11.72 19.19 -38.90
C ALA A 231 11.82 18.06 -37.88
N HIS A 232 11.10 18.27 -36.79
CA HIS A 232 10.90 17.32 -35.71
C HIS A 232 9.40 17.23 -35.48
N LEU A 233 8.83 16.03 -35.47
CA LEU A 233 7.48 15.79 -34.97
C LEU A 233 7.47 14.61 -33.99
N THR A 234 7.06 14.84 -32.75
CA THR A 234 6.84 13.79 -31.76
C THR A 234 5.37 13.70 -31.40
N VAL A 235 4.82 12.49 -31.39
CA VAL A 235 3.51 12.19 -30.83
C VAL A 235 3.68 11.21 -29.67
N LEU A 236 3.20 11.57 -28.48
CA LEU A 236 3.42 10.79 -27.27
C LEU A 236 2.13 10.56 -26.47
N CYS A 237 2.11 9.46 -25.72
CA CYS A 237 1.07 9.13 -24.75
C CYS A 237 1.73 8.94 -23.38
N LYS A 238 1.38 9.83 -22.45
CA LYS A 238 1.68 9.76 -21.02
C LYS A 238 0.36 9.72 -20.25
N PRO A 239 -0.18 8.54 -19.90
CA PRO A 239 -1.52 8.41 -19.31
C PRO A 239 -1.75 9.27 -18.05
N ALA A 240 -0.69 9.60 -17.32
CA ALA A 240 -0.78 10.43 -16.12
C ALA A 240 -0.91 11.94 -16.40
N THR A 241 -0.62 12.40 -17.62
CA THR A 241 -0.60 13.83 -17.99
C THR A 241 -1.30 14.11 -19.32
N THR A 242 -0.93 13.44 -20.40
CA THR A 242 -1.55 13.63 -21.73
C THR A 242 -1.64 12.29 -22.45
N THR A 243 -2.86 11.79 -22.65
CA THR A 243 -3.15 10.59 -23.45
C THR A 243 -2.72 10.76 -24.91
N HIS A 244 -2.71 12.00 -25.40
CA HIS A 244 -2.20 12.34 -26.72
C HIS A 244 -1.61 13.75 -26.74
N LEU A 245 -0.29 13.85 -26.97
CA LEU A 245 0.40 15.11 -27.20
C LEU A 245 1.23 15.00 -28.48
N ALA A 246 0.88 15.82 -29.47
CA ALA A 246 1.67 16.02 -30.68
C ALA A 246 2.40 17.37 -30.59
N VAL A 247 3.73 17.36 -30.65
CA VAL A 247 4.58 18.54 -30.50
C VAL A 247 5.81 18.43 -31.39
N GLY A 248 6.30 19.56 -31.89
CA GLY A 248 7.42 19.57 -32.81
C GLY A 248 7.69 20.95 -33.39
N TYR A 249 8.57 20.99 -34.38
CA TYR A 249 8.99 22.23 -35.03
C TYR A 249 9.49 22.02 -36.45
N VAL A 250 9.56 23.12 -37.20
CA VAL A 250 10.20 23.25 -38.50
C VAL A 250 11.28 24.33 -38.42
N LEU A 251 12.45 24.00 -38.96
CA LEU A 251 13.55 24.93 -39.24
C LEU A 251 13.64 25.12 -40.74
N PHE A 252 13.40 26.35 -41.17
CA PHE A 252 13.42 26.72 -42.57
C PHE A 252 14.86 26.96 -43.06
N PRO A 253 15.12 26.84 -44.39
CA PRO A 253 16.45 27.06 -44.97
C PRO A 253 17.03 28.46 -44.71
N ASN A 254 16.16 29.44 -44.45
CA ASN A 254 16.55 30.82 -44.11
C ASN A 254 16.92 31.00 -42.63
N GLY A 255 16.97 29.92 -41.84
CA GLY A 255 17.28 29.93 -40.41
C GLY A 255 16.09 30.22 -39.49
N LYS A 256 14.90 30.52 -40.02
CA LYS A 256 13.70 30.73 -39.20
C LYS A 256 13.28 29.41 -38.53
N LYS A 257 12.98 29.45 -37.23
CA LYS A 257 12.36 28.35 -36.49
C LYS A 257 10.88 28.63 -36.24
N ALA A 258 10.04 27.61 -36.33
CA ALA A 258 8.62 27.68 -36.02
C ALA A 258 8.12 26.39 -35.36
N GLY A 259 7.38 26.51 -34.25
CA GLY A 259 6.70 25.37 -33.64
C GLY A 259 5.55 24.87 -34.52
N ILE A 260 5.29 23.56 -34.49
CA ILE A 260 4.15 22.95 -35.19
C ILE A 260 2.86 23.34 -34.46
N ASP A 261 1.95 23.97 -35.20
CA ASP A 261 0.68 24.51 -34.70
C ASP A 261 -0.52 23.60 -34.96
N TRP A 262 -0.42 22.57 -35.80
CA TRP A 262 -1.41 21.50 -35.98
C TRP A 262 -0.80 20.28 -36.71
N THR A 263 -1.35 19.08 -36.50
CA THR A 263 -0.99 17.85 -37.21
C THR A 263 -2.12 16.82 -37.19
N ASP A 264 -2.16 15.92 -38.18
CA ASP A 264 -3.02 14.73 -38.24
C ASP A 264 -2.41 13.48 -37.59
N ALA A 265 -1.17 13.56 -37.09
CA ALA A 265 -0.41 12.41 -36.63
C ALA A 265 -1.08 11.71 -35.42
N SER A 266 -1.44 10.45 -35.61
CA SER A 266 -2.19 9.65 -34.63
C SER A 266 -1.38 8.46 -34.13
N LEU A 267 -1.21 8.32 -32.81
CA LEU A 267 -0.57 7.13 -32.24
C LEU A 267 -1.35 5.84 -32.50
N ALA A 268 -2.67 5.91 -32.66
CA ALA A 268 -3.49 4.74 -33.03
C ALA A 268 -3.15 4.24 -34.44
N GLU A 269 -2.74 5.15 -35.33
CA GLU A 269 -2.34 4.79 -36.69
C GLU A 269 -0.84 4.52 -36.80
N MET A 270 0.00 5.25 -36.06
CA MET A 270 1.45 5.18 -36.22
C MET A 270 2.10 4.08 -35.35
N ALA A 271 1.56 3.82 -34.16
CA ALA A 271 2.20 2.94 -33.19
C ALA A 271 1.17 2.11 -32.42
N ASP A 272 0.46 1.24 -33.14
CA ASP A 272 -0.51 0.34 -32.54
C ASP A 272 0.18 -0.86 -31.88
N ASP A 273 -0.06 -1.01 -30.58
CA ASP A 273 0.29 -2.15 -29.72
C ASP A 273 1.70 -2.80 -29.82
N GLY A 274 2.72 -2.10 -30.34
CA GLY A 274 4.10 -2.60 -30.50
C GLY A 274 4.49 -2.91 -31.95
N ILE A 275 3.59 -2.65 -32.90
CA ILE A 275 3.83 -2.86 -34.33
C ILE A 275 4.47 -1.61 -34.94
N ILE A 276 5.64 -1.78 -35.54
CA ILE A 276 6.33 -0.74 -36.32
C ILE A 276 5.97 -0.93 -37.78
N LYS A 277 5.36 0.10 -38.39
CA LYS A 277 4.95 0.07 -39.79
C LYS A 277 6.16 0.31 -40.71
N ASP A 278 6.10 -0.20 -41.94
CA ASP A 278 7.14 0.07 -42.93
C ASP A 278 7.07 1.50 -43.49
N THR A 279 5.91 2.15 -43.39
CA THR A 279 5.67 3.49 -43.94
C THR A 279 4.78 4.31 -43.00
N TYR A 280 5.12 5.58 -42.85
CA TYR A 280 4.36 6.57 -42.07
C TYR A 280 3.99 7.74 -42.97
N ARG A 281 2.75 8.24 -42.84
CA ARG A 281 2.30 9.46 -43.52
C ARG A 281 1.73 10.40 -42.48
N VAL A 282 2.23 11.64 -42.47
CA VAL A 282 1.77 12.68 -41.56
C VAL A 282 1.72 14.02 -42.29
N SER A 283 0.73 14.82 -41.92
CA SER A 283 0.58 16.20 -42.33
C SER A 283 0.66 17.10 -41.10
N PHE A 284 1.32 18.24 -41.22
CA PHE A 284 1.39 19.23 -40.15
C PHE A 284 1.53 20.65 -40.70
N THR A 285 1.20 21.63 -39.87
CA THR A 285 1.35 23.06 -40.17
C THR A 285 2.31 23.73 -39.20
N ALA A 286 3.12 24.64 -39.73
CA ALA A 286 3.99 25.52 -38.96
C ALA A 286 4.13 26.85 -39.69
N ASP A 287 3.98 27.96 -38.97
CA ASP A 287 4.09 29.33 -39.51
C ASP A 287 3.16 29.57 -40.72
N GLY A 288 1.95 29.01 -40.67
CA GLY A 288 0.93 29.14 -41.72
C GLY A 288 1.22 28.34 -42.99
N LYS A 289 2.25 27.49 -43.02
CA LYS A 289 2.57 26.59 -44.14
C LYS A 289 2.20 25.15 -43.79
N SER A 290 1.72 24.40 -44.78
CA SER A 290 1.40 22.97 -44.64
C SER A 290 2.50 22.09 -45.21
N PHE A 291 2.81 21.01 -44.51
CA PHE A 291 3.81 20.02 -44.86
C PHE A 291 3.15 18.64 -44.89
N SER A 292 3.33 17.89 -45.99
CA SER A 292 2.89 16.50 -46.11
C SER A 292 4.12 15.62 -46.24
N VAL A 293 4.36 14.74 -45.26
CA VAL A 293 5.58 13.94 -45.16
C VAL A 293 5.23 12.45 -45.23
N CYS A 294 5.98 11.72 -46.06
CA CYS A 294 5.95 10.26 -46.10
C CYS A 294 7.34 9.73 -45.67
N ALA A 295 7.39 8.89 -44.64
CA ALA A 295 8.60 8.21 -44.20
C ALA A 295 8.56 6.73 -44.60
N THR A 296 9.65 6.22 -45.15
CA THR A 296 9.82 4.80 -45.51
C THR A 296 10.98 4.25 -44.70
N LEU A 297 10.72 3.26 -43.85
CA LEU A 297 11.74 2.72 -42.94
C LEU A 297 12.67 1.72 -43.64
N ASP A 298 13.96 1.84 -43.39
CA ASP A 298 14.94 0.80 -43.72
C ASP A 298 14.66 -0.44 -42.84
N LYS A 299 14.49 -1.60 -43.46
CA LYS A 299 14.19 -2.86 -42.75
C LYS A 299 15.42 -3.45 -42.06
N GLU A 300 16.61 -3.13 -42.54
CA GLU A 300 17.88 -3.68 -42.08
C GLU A 300 18.54 -2.78 -41.04
N ALA A 301 18.16 -1.49 -40.96
CA ALA A 301 18.65 -0.54 -39.95
C ALA A 301 17.56 -0.11 -38.94
N ARG A 302 17.21 -1.04 -38.05
CA ARG A 302 16.29 -0.79 -36.93
C ARG A 302 16.90 -1.19 -35.58
N PRO A 303 18.01 -0.56 -35.15
CA PRO A 303 18.57 -0.80 -33.82
C PRO A 303 17.52 -0.62 -32.71
N MET A 304 17.57 -1.53 -31.74
CA MET A 304 16.66 -1.56 -30.59
C MET A 304 17.45 -1.33 -29.30
N VAL A 305 16.90 -0.62 -28.32
CA VAL A 305 17.54 -0.48 -26.99
C VAL A 305 16.54 -0.61 -25.84
N TYR A 306 16.93 -1.32 -24.78
CA TYR A 306 16.16 -1.33 -23.54
C TYR A 306 16.43 -0.07 -22.70
N ASN A 307 15.38 0.43 -22.08
CA ASN A 307 15.44 1.65 -21.29
C ASN A 307 15.74 1.39 -19.80
N GLY A 308 16.79 2.04 -19.29
CA GLY A 308 17.15 2.10 -17.87
C GLY A 308 17.78 0.82 -17.32
N LEU A 309 18.27 0.87 -16.07
CA LEU A 309 18.94 -0.22 -15.35
C LEU A 309 18.12 -1.53 -15.22
N ILE A 310 16.81 -1.47 -15.50
CA ILE A 310 15.85 -2.55 -15.24
C ILE A 310 15.06 -2.92 -16.54
N GLY A 311 15.39 -2.31 -17.68
CA GLY A 311 14.81 -2.64 -19.00
C GLY A 311 13.28 -2.47 -19.09
N LYS A 312 12.74 -1.35 -18.59
CA LYS A 312 11.28 -1.11 -18.41
C LYS A 312 10.50 -0.70 -19.66
N GLY A 313 11.20 -0.39 -20.76
CA GLY A 313 10.62 -0.08 -22.07
C GLY A 313 11.65 -0.29 -23.18
N VAL A 314 11.23 -0.15 -24.44
CA VAL A 314 12.05 -0.45 -25.61
C VAL A 314 12.01 0.73 -26.58
N PHE A 315 13.19 1.21 -27.01
CA PHE A 315 13.36 2.13 -28.13
C PHE A 315 13.68 1.34 -29.40
N HIS A 316 13.16 1.83 -30.52
CA HIS A 316 13.51 1.39 -31.85
C HIS A 316 13.92 2.61 -32.67
N GLU A 317 15.18 2.67 -33.03
CA GLU A 317 15.78 3.76 -33.80
C GLU A 317 15.78 3.35 -35.27
N CYS A 318 14.71 3.66 -36.00
CA CYS A 318 14.52 3.18 -37.36
C CYS A 318 14.98 4.22 -38.38
N ILE A 319 16.04 3.92 -39.13
CA ILE A 319 16.50 4.79 -40.21
C ILE A 319 15.41 4.89 -41.28
N ALA A 320 15.19 6.09 -41.80
CA ALA A 320 14.11 6.33 -42.74
C ALA A 320 14.47 7.31 -43.85
N ASP A 321 14.00 6.99 -45.06
CA ASP A 321 13.94 7.91 -46.18
C ASP A 321 12.62 8.69 -46.10
N PHE A 322 12.70 10.02 -46.27
CA PHE A 322 11.56 10.91 -46.23
C PHE A 322 11.27 11.53 -47.60
N GLN A 323 9.98 11.78 -47.86
CA GLN A 323 9.52 12.57 -48.98
C GLN A 323 8.61 13.68 -48.48
N LEU A 324 8.96 14.94 -48.77
CA LEU A 324 8.15 16.11 -48.47
C LEU A 324 7.38 16.55 -49.72
N ASN A 325 6.07 16.77 -49.55
CA ASN A 325 5.12 17.22 -50.57
C ASN A 325 5.19 16.39 -51.87
N SER A 326 5.49 15.08 -51.73
CA SER A 326 5.60 14.08 -52.82
C SER A 326 6.76 14.25 -53.80
N SER A 327 7.67 15.21 -53.61
CA SER A 327 8.76 15.46 -54.58
C SER A 327 10.13 15.69 -53.96
N LEU A 328 10.23 16.29 -52.78
CA LEU A 328 11.51 16.64 -52.18
C LEU A 328 12.02 15.49 -51.32
N ARG A 329 13.23 15.02 -51.57
CA ARG A 329 13.85 13.93 -50.80
C ARG A 329 14.40 14.45 -49.49
N GLY A 330 14.39 13.58 -48.50
CA GLY A 330 14.99 13.81 -47.20
C GLY A 330 15.37 12.51 -46.52
N TRP A 331 16.08 12.64 -45.41
CA TRP A 331 16.65 11.54 -44.65
C TRP A 331 16.53 11.82 -43.16
N GLY A 332 16.53 10.76 -42.38
CA GLY A 332 16.60 10.87 -40.94
C GLY A 332 16.17 9.58 -40.24
N LEU A 333 15.34 9.75 -39.20
CA LEU A 333 15.04 8.70 -38.24
C LEU A 333 13.59 8.74 -37.77
N VAL A 334 13.02 7.56 -37.59
CA VAL A 334 11.78 7.36 -36.84
C VAL A 334 12.11 6.58 -35.56
N GLU A 335 12.04 7.27 -34.41
CA GLU A 335 12.21 6.64 -33.11
C GLU A 335 10.84 6.21 -32.58
N CYS A 336 10.69 4.93 -32.24
CA CYS A 336 9.49 4.41 -31.58
C CYS A 336 9.84 3.95 -30.16
N TYR A 337 9.00 4.30 -29.19
CA TYR A 337 9.13 3.82 -27.83
C TYR A 337 7.86 3.11 -27.38
N TYR A 338 8.03 1.96 -26.70
CA TYR A 338 6.96 1.21 -26.08
C TYR A 338 7.30 0.84 -24.63
N SER A 339 6.37 1.12 -23.71
CA SER A 339 6.44 0.66 -22.33
C SER A 339 6.14 -0.84 -22.24
N LYS A 340 6.80 -1.55 -21.32
CA LYS A 340 6.43 -2.93 -20.97
C LYS A 340 5.17 -3.01 -20.10
N ILE A 341 4.66 -1.89 -19.59
CA ILE A 341 3.49 -1.84 -18.69
C ILE A 341 2.26 -1.36 -19.49
N LYS A 342 1.29 -2.25 -19.74
CA LYS A 342 0.02 -1.90 -20.40
C LYS A 342 -1.14 -1.89 -19.40
N PRO A 343 -1.91 -0.79 -19.27
CA PRO A 343 -3.21 -0.84 -18.60
C PRO A 343 -4.17 -1.69 -19.44
N GLY A 344 -4.82 -2.68 -18.83
CA GLY A 344 -5.70 -3.60 -19.55
C GLY A 344 -6.61 -4.39 -18.61
N ASN A 345 -7.66 -4.99 -19.18
CA ASN A 345 -8.51 -5.92 -18.45
C ASN A 345 -7.73 -7.21 -18.17
N LEU A 346 -7.56 -7.58 -16.90
CA LEU A 346 -6.80 -8.77 -16.50
C LEU A 346 -7.30 -10.04 -17.20
N GLN A 347 -8.61 -10.20 -17.35
CA GLN A 347 -9.20 -11.37 -18.01
C GLN A 347 -8.82 -11.43 -19.49
N GLU A 348 -8.82 -10.29 -20.19
CA GLU A 348 -8.42 -10.21 -21.60
C GLU A 348 -6.91 -10.44 -21.77
N LEU A 349 -6.10 -9.91 -20.85
CA LEU A 349 -4.65 -10.15 -20.84
C LEU A 349 -4.32 -11.63 -20.59
N CYS A 350 -5.02 -12.27 -19.66
CA CYS A 350 -4.91 -13.71 -19.41
C CYS A 350 -5.25 -14.51 -20.68
N LYS A 351 -6.37 -14.18 -21.33
CA LYS A 351 -6.81 -14.82 -22.57
C LYS A 351 -5.77 -14.69 -23.67
N ARG A 352 -5.29 -13.47 -23.95
CA ARG A 352 -4.23 -13.21 -24.94
C ARG A 352 -2.96 -14.00 -24.62
N CYS A 353 -2.56 -14.06 -23.36
CA CYS A 353 -1.36 -14.80 -22.95
C CYS A 353 -1.51 -16.31 -23.20
N SER A 354 -2.63 -16.91 -22.82
CA SER A 354 -2.92 -18.32 -23.11
C SER A 354 -2.98 -18.60 -24.61
N GLU A 355 -3.58 -17.71 -25.41
CA GLU A 355 -3.60 -17.82 -26.89
C GLU A 355 -2.18 -17.76 -27.49
N MET A 356 -1.30 -16.90 -26.96
CA MET A 356 0.09 -16.81 -27.41
C MET A 356 0.87 -18.11 -27.14
N PHE A 357 0.70 -18.73 -25.97
CA PHE A 357 1.32 -20.03 -25.68
C PHE A 357 0.84 -21.11 -26.65
N ASN A 358 -0.48 -21.18 -26.90
CA ASN A 358 -1.06 -22.18 -27.80
C ASN A 358 -0.69 -21.96 -29.28
N ALA A 359 -0.42 -20.71 -29.69
CA ALA A 359 0.03 -20.38 -31.04
C ALA A 359 1.55 -20.59 -31.25
N THR A 360 2.31 -20.72 -30.16
CA THR A 360 3.77 -20.90 -30.19
C THR A 360 4.12 -22.36 -30.49
N ARG A 361 5.26 -22.60 -31.15
CA ARG A 361 5.81 -23.96 -31.31
C ARG A 361 6.95 -24.19 -30.32
N LEU A 362 7.06 -25.41 -29.81
CA LEU A 362 8.23 -25.83 -29.04
C LEU A 362 9.50 -25.68 -29.89
N SER A 363 10.61 -25.34 -29.24
CA SER A 363 11.92 -25.37 -29.90
C SER A 363 12.26 -26.82 -30.27
N ARG A 364 13.00 -27.00 -31.36
CA ARG A 364 13.41 -28.34 -31.83
C ARG A 364 14.20 -29.09 -30.77
N GLU A 365 15.07 -28.39 -30.04
CA GLU A 365 15.88 -28.96 -28.97
C GLU A 365 15.01 -29.61 -27.87
N ILE A 366 13.97 -28.90 -27.38
CA ILE A 366 13.07 -29.42 -26.35
C ILE A 366 12.23 -30.57 -26.91
N GLU A 367 11.71 -30.41 -28.13
CA GLU A 367 10.89 -31.42 -28.79
C GLU A 367 11.66 -32.73 -28.97
N ASP A 368 12.88 -32.67 -29.51
CA ASP A 368 13.70 -33.85 -29.76
C ASP A 368 14.11 -34.52 -28.44
N ALA A 369 14.46 -33.74 -27.40
CA ALA A 369 14.78 -34.29 -26.07
C ALA A 369 13.59 -35.05 -25.44
N VAL A 370 12.37 -34.50 -25.55
CA VAL A 370 11.16 -35.17 -25.03
C VAL A 370 10.89 -36.46 -25.80
N LEU A 371 10.97 -36.43 -27.13
CA LEU A 371 10.69 -37.60 -27.97
C LEU A 371 11.72 -38.71 -27.79
N GLN A 372 13.02 -38.35 -27.72
CA GLN A 372 14.09 -39.28 -27.44
C GLN A 372 13.86 -39.96 -26.09
N ARG A 373 13.48 -39.19 -25.05
CA ARG A 373 13.24 -39.78 -23.74
C ARG A 373 12.03 -40.71 -23.70
N LEU A 374 10.98 -40.39 -24.46
CA LEU A 374 9.83 -41.30 -24.63
C LEU A 374 10.21 -42.58 -25.38
N GLU A 375 11.16 -42.52 -26.32
CA GLU A 375 11.72 -43.69 -26.99
C GLU A 375 12.50 -44.59 -26.04
N GLU A 376 13.42 -44.01 -25.27
CA GLU A 376 14.25 -44.71 -24.29
C GLU A 376 13.39 -45.43 -23.23
N LEU A 377 12.25 -44.86 -22.87
CA LEU A 377 11.29 -45.45 -21.93
C LEU A 377 10.28 -46.41 -22.58
N GLY A 378 10.29 -46.55 -23.91
CA GLY A 378 9.35 -47.41 -24.65
C GLY A 378 7.90 -46.90 -24.66
N LEU A 379 7.67 -45.61 -24.43
CA LEU A 379 6.34 -45.01 -24.25
C LEU A 379 5.76 -44.36 -25.52
N GLN A 380 6.43 -44.48 -26.67
CA GLN A 380 6.03 -43.79 -27.91
C GLN A 380 4.64 -44.17 -28.44
N GLN A 381 4.20 -45.40 -28.20
CA GLN A 381 2.92 -45.93 -28.69
C GLN A 381 1.83 -46.02 -27.61
N GLU A 382 2.19 -45.70 -26.37
CA GLU A 382 1.31 -45.74 -25.21
C GLU A 382 0.45 -44.47 -25.10
N LEU A 383 -0.66 -44.56 -24.37
CA LEU A 383 -1.45 -43.40 -23.98
C LEU A 383 -0.77 -42.70 -22.79
N LEU A 384 -0.72 -41.37 -22.83
CA LEU A 384 -0.01 -40.54 -21.85
C LEU A 384 -0.97 -39.56 -21.14
N ALA A 385 -0.66 -39.25 -19.89
CA ALA A 385 -1.15 -38.10 -19.14
C ALA A 385 -0.08 -37.03 -19.14
N VAL A 386 -0.46 -35.80 -19.49
CA VAL A 386 0.41 -34.63 -19.43
C VAL A 386 -0.16 -33.69 -18.37
N ARG A 387 0.55 -33.55 -17.25
CA ARG A 387 0.07 -32.85 -16.04
C ARG A 387 0.93 -31.62 -15.72
N PRO A 388 0.31 -30.48 -15.36
CA PRO A 388 1.02 -29.30 -14.92
C PRO A 388 1.60 -29.50 -13.52
N SER A 389 2.83 -29.02 -13.30
CA SER A 389 3.52 -29.07 -12.01
C SER A 389 4.27 -27.75 -11.75
N PRO A 390 3.55 -26.66 -11.42
CA PRO A 390 4.16 -25.36 -11.21
C PRO A 390 5.01 -25.29 -9.94
N VAL A 391 6.05 -24.45 -9.99
CA VAL A 391 6.91 -24.20 -8.84
C VAL A 391 6.11 -23.52 -7.74
N GLY A 392 6.17 -24.12 -6.55
CA GLY A 392 5.47 -23.60 -5.38
C GLY A 392 3.97 -23.87 -5.41
N GLU A 393 3.51 -24.98 -6.01
CA GLU A 393 2.28 -25.68 -5.64
C GLU A 393 2.62 -27.02 -4.96
N ASP A 394 1.66 -27.62 -4.24
CA ASP A 394 1.79 -28.92 -3.55
C ASP A 394 3.00 -29.08 -2.59
N THR A 395 3.45 -27.98 -2.00
CA THR A 395 4.46 -27.96 -0.94
C THR A 395 3.84 -28.22 0.44
N THR A 396 4.65 -28.42 1.47
CA THR A 396 4.16 -28.59 2.87
C THR A 396 3.21 -27.49 3.33
N ASP A 397 3.28 -26.30 2.72
CA ASP A 397 2.49 -25.12 3.04
C ASP A 397 1.40 -24.82 1.99
N LYS A 398 1.28 -25.64 0.93
CA LYS A 398 0.40 -25.37 -0.22
C LYS A 398 -0.30 -26.63 -0.72
N ALA A 399 -1.62 -26.57 -0.85
CA ALA A 399 -2.36 -27.46 -1.72
C ALA A 399 -2.96 -26.58 -2.83
N ALA A 400 -2.57 -26.79 -4.08
CA ALA A 400 -3.28 -26.16 -5.20
C ALA A 400 -4.30 -27.18 -5.71
N ALA A 401 -5.55 -26.78 -5.79
CA ALA A 401 -6.61 -27.67 -6.26
C ALA A 401 -7.32 -27.05 -7.46
N GLY A 402 -7.28 -27.74 -8.60
CA GLY A 402 -8.29 -27.64 -9.65
C GLY A 402 -8.30 -26.35 -10.49
N HIS A 403 -7.21 -25.58 -10.52
CA HIS A 403 -7.12 -24.37 -11.37
C HIS A 403 -6.25 -24.54 -12.62
N LEU A 404 -5.55 -25.67 -12.73
CA LEU A 404 -4.68 -26.00 -13.86
C LEU A 404 -5.21 -27.21 -14.60
N GLN A 405 -5.01 -27.22 -15.92
CA GLN A 405 -5.60 -28.20 -16.81
C GLN A 405 -4.60 -29.33 -17.08
N SER A 406 -5.04 -30.57 -16.85
CA SER A 406 -4.31 -31.78 -17.24
C SER A 406 -4.90 -32.34 -18.53
N GLU A 407 -4.04 -32.86 -19.40
CA GLU A 407 -4.44 -33.47 -20.67
C GLU A 407 -4.28 -34.98 -20.59
N LEU A 408 -5.35 -35.74 -20.78
CA LEU A 408 -5.40 -37.19 -20.58
C LEU A 408 -5.63 -37.94 -21.90
N GLY A 409 -5.04 -39.14 -22.02
CA GLY A 409 -5.23 -39.99 -23.19
C GLY A 409 -4.50 -39.49 -24.44
N ILE A 410 -3.36 -38.83 -24.24
CA ILE A 410 -2.54 -38.20 -25.29
C ILE A 410 -1.67 -39.24 -25.99
N LYS A 411 -1.59 -39.18 -27.33
CA LYS A 411 -0.75 -40.09 -28.12
C LYS A 411 -0.09 -39.40 -29.31
N GLY A 412 1.19 -39.73 -29.52
CA GLY A 412 1.97 -39.28 -30.66
C GLY A 412 2.54 -37.86 -30.53
N ARG A 413 3.57 -37.60 -31.35
CA ARG A 413 4.41 -36.38 -31.31
C ARG A 413 3.60 -35.08 -31.20
N GLN A 414 2.68 -34.85 -32.13
CA GLN A 414 1.96 -33.58 -32.21
C GLN A 414 1.07 -33.32 -30.99
N GLN A 415 0.39 -34.35 -30.48
CA GLN A 415 -0.49 -34.19 -29.32
C GLN A 415 0.30 -33.98 -28.03
N VAL A 416 1.44 -34.68 -27.85
CA VAL A 416 2.32 -34.48 -26.69
C VAL A 416 2.86 -33.06 -26.65
N CYS A 417 3.38 -32.55 -27.76
CA CYS A 417 3.88 -31.18 -27.84
C CYS A 417 2.78 -30.15 -27.59
N GLY A 418 1.59 -30.36 -28.16
CA GLY A 418 0.42 -29.50 -27.92
C GLY A 418 -0.04 -29.50 -26.46
N ALA A 419 -0.05 -30.67 -25.81
CA ALA A 419 -0.42 -30.81 -24.41
C ALA A 419 0.56 -30.12 -23.46
N ILE A 420 1.87 -30.14 -23.76
CA ILE A 420 2.88 -29.39 -23.00
C ILE A 420 2.59 -27.88 -23.06
N LEU A 421 2.31 -27.36 -24.26
CA LEU A 421 1.95 -25.95 -24.45
C LEU A 421 0.64 -25.58 -23.75
N ALA A 422 -0.38 -26.45 -23.82
CA ALA A 422 -1.66 -26.26 -23.13
C ALA A 422 -1.48 -26.21 -21.60
N CYS A 423 -0.62 -27.07 -21.04
CA CYS A 423 -0.23 -26.99 -19.63
C CYS A 423 0.35 -25.61 -19.32
N TRP A 424 1.37 -25.14 -20.06
CA TRP A 424 1.96 -23.80 -19.86
C TRP A 424 0.94 -22.67 -20.03
N ALA A 425 0.03 -22.77 -21.00
CA ALA A 425 -1.05 -21.82 -21.19
C ALA A 425 -2.02 -21.77 -20.00
N SER A 426 -2.29 -22.93 -19.36
CA SER A 426 -3.21 -23.04 -18.22
C SER A 426 -2.75 -22.26 -16.99
N LEU A 427 -1.44 -22.08 -16.83
CA LEU A 427 -0.84 -21.24 -15.80
C LEU A 427 -1.37 -19.80 -15.88
N TYR A 428 -1.63 -19.31 -17.08
CA TYR A 428 -2.11 -17.94 -17.34
C TYR A 428 -3.62 -17.84 -17.50
N SER A 429 -4.37 -18.90 -17.20
CA SER A 429 -5.82 -18.82 -17.12
C SER A 429 -6.26 -17.79 -16.07
N PHE A 430 -7.38 -17.10 -16.32
CA PHE A 430 -7.87 -16.08 -15.39
C PHE A 430 -8.06 -16.60 -13.94
N PRO A 431 -8.62 -17.81 -13.71
CA PRO A 431 -8.68 -18.38 -12.36
C PRO A 431 -7.32 -18.63 -11.72
N ALA A 432 -6.34 -19.17 -12.47
CA ALA A 432 -5.00 -19.45 -11.96
C ALA A 432 -4.22 -18.17 -11.63
N VAL A 433 -4.33 -17.14 -12.45
CA VAL A 433 -3.72 -15.82 -12.20
C VAL A 433 -4.37 -15.14 -11.01
N ARG A 434 -5.71 -15.16 -10.93
CA ARG A 434 -6.44 -14.58 -9.79
C ARG A 434 -6.10 -15.28 -8.47
N TYR A 435 -6.02 -16.60 -8.46
CA TYR A 435 -5.63 -17.39 -7.29
C TYR A 435 -4.26 -16.97 -6.76
N ARG A 436 -3.27 -16.85 -7.66
CA ARG A 436 -1.90 -16.43 -7.32
C ARG A 436 -1.86 -14.98 -6.86
N HIS A 437 -2.56 -14.09 -7.56
CA HIS A 437 -2.65 -12.67 -7.20
C HIS A 437 -3.25 -12.47 -5.80
N GLN A 438 -4.35 -13.16 -5.47
CA GLN A 438 -4.99 -13.12 -4.14
C GLN A 438 -4.08 -13.59 -3.00
N ARG A 439 -3.00 -14.31 -3.33
CA ARG A 439 -2.03 -14.84 -2.37
C ARG A 439 -0.68 -14.12 -2.43
N GLY A 440 -0.56 -13.01 -3.17
CA GLY A 440 0.71 -12.27 -3.30
C GLY A 440 1.80 -13.03 -4.07
N GLN A 441 1.42 -14.06 -4.84
CA GLN A 441 2.34 -14.85 -5.64
C GLN A 441 2.68 -14.16 -6.96
N LEU A 442 3.89 -14.42 -7.45
CA LEU A 442 4.31 -13.98 -8.77
C LEU A 442 3.40 -14.60 -9.84
N ILE A 443 2.86 -13.74 -10.69
CA ILE A 443 2.10 -14.13 -11.88
C ILE A 443 3.01 -14.84 -12.90
N PRO A 444 4.23 -14.35 -13.22
CA PRO A 444 5.21 -15.18 -13.91
C PRO A 444 5.74 -16.22 -12.91
N SER A 445 5.42 -17.50 -13.15
CA SER A 445 5.95 -18.62 -12.36
C SER A 445 6.55 -19.65 -13.30
N LEU A 446 7.56 -20.38 -12.82
CA LEU A 446 8.12 -21.51 -13.53
C LEU A 446 7.20 -22.72 -13.38
N MET A 447 7.13 -23.56 -14.43
CA MET A 447 6.33 -24.77 -14.38
C MET A 447 7.02 -25.94 -15.06
N GLY A 448 7.16 -27.04 -14.30
CA GLY A 448 7.45 -28.35 -14.85
C GLY A 448 6.19 -28.99 -15.42
N VAL A 449 6.37 -29.90 -16.38
CA VAL A 449 5.28 -30.71 -16.94
C VAL A 449 5.62 -32.17 -16.74
N VAL A 450 4.73 -32.92 -16.10
CA VAL A 450 4.88 -34.35 -15.87
C VAL A 450 4.23 -35.11 -17.02
N ILE A 451 4.99 -35.95 -17.69
CA ILE A 451 4.50 -36.86 -18.74
C ILE A 451 4.54 -38.27 -18.15
N GLN A 452 3.36 -38.87 -17.96
CA GLN A 452 3.18 -40.16 -17.30
C GLN A 452 2.40 -41.11 -18.21
N GLN A 453 2.70 -42.41 -18.15
CA GLN A 453 1.87 -43.43 -18.82
C GLN A 453 0.45 -43.45 -18.21
N MET A 454 -0.58 -43.48 -19.04
CA MET A 454 -1.96 -43.65 -18.59
C MET A 454 -2.21 -45.04 -18.03
N VAL A 455 -2.92 -45.09 -16.90
CA VAL A 455 -3.45 -46.34 -16.36
C VAL A 455 -4.87 -46.54 -16.91
N PRO A 456 -5.15 -47.61 -17.67
CA PRO A 456 -6.52 -47.94 -18.09
C PRO A 456 -7.26 -48.54 -16.90
N ALA A 457 -7.74 -47.66 -16.03
CA ALA A 457 -8.30 -48.01 -14.73
C ALA A 457 -9.74 -48.53 -14.84
N GLU A 458 -10.03 -49.62 -14.13
CA GLU A 458 -11.39 -50.13 -13.90
C GLU A 458 -12.12 -49.26 -12.86
N ALA A 459 -11.38 -48.80 -11.85
CA ALA A 459 -11.84 -47.85 -10.86
C ALA A 459 -10.69 -46.92 -10.44
N ALA A 460 -11.03 -45.67 -10.15
CA ALA A 460 -10.07 -44.67 -9.70
C ALA A 460 -10.72 -43.67 -8.75
N GLY A 461 -9.90 -42.93 -8.02
CA GLY A 461 -10.40 -41.86 -7.18
C GLY A 461 -9.36 -41.23 -6.27
N THR A 462 -9.82 -40.70 -5.15
CA THR A 462 -9.00 -39.94 -4.19
C THR A 462 -9.06 -40.58 -2.81
N LEU A 463 -8.03 -40.38 -2.01
CA LEU A 463 -7.92 -40.91 -0.66
C LEU A 463 -7.28 -39.87 0.27
N PHE A 464 -7.94 -39.60 1.38
CA PHE A 464 -7.41 -38.80 2.48
C PHE A 464 -6.96 -39.72 3.61
N THR A 465 -5.67 -39.65 3.96
CA THR A 465 -5.07 -40.43 5.06
C THR A 465 -5.41 -39.89 6.46
N CYS A 466 -6.22 -38.83 6.52
CA CYS A 466 -6.73 -38.15 7.70
C CYS A 466 -8.13 -37.61 7.35
N ASP A 467 -9.04 -37.46 8.32
CA ASP A 467 -10.35 -36.89 8.06
C ASP A 467 -10.22 -35.40 7.65
N PRO A 468 -10.55 -35.00 6.41
CA PRO A 468 -10.40 -33.63 5.93
C PRO A 468 -11.26 -32.60 6.68
N LEU A 469 -12.31 -33.04 7.39
CA LEU A 469 -13.20 -32.14 8.14
C LEU A 469 -12.74 -31.93 9.58
N THR A 470 -12.30 -33.00 10.25
CA THR A 470 -12.01 -32.99 11.69
C THR A 470 -10.51 -33.01 12.02
N GLY A 471 -9.66 -33.34 11.05
CA GLY A 471 -8.23 -33.56 11.28
C GLY A 471 -7.92 -34.85 12.05
N HIS A 472 -8.90 -35.76 12.19
CA HIS A 472 -8.71 -36.98 12.95
C HIS A 472 -7.72 -37.94 12.25
N PRO A 473 -6.53 -38.19 12.81
CA PRO A 473 -5.45 -38.92 12.13
C PRO A 473 -5.71 -40.41 12.00
N GLY A 474 -6.63 -40.97 12.80
CA GLY A 474 -7.03 -42.37 12.74
C GLY A 474 -8.17 -42.64 11.74
N LYS A 475 -8.70 -41.63 11.03
CA LYS A 475 -9.82 -41.82 10.11
C LYS A 475 -9.35 -41.58 8.67
N ILE A 476 -9.55 -42.58 7.81
CA ILE A 476 -9.16 -42.55 6.40
C ILE A 476 -10.45 -42.51 5.57
N ILE A 477 -10.48 -41.63 4.57
CA ILE A 477 -11.63 -41.50 3.67
C ILE A 477 -11.17 -41.81 2.26
N ILE A 478 -11.79 -42.82 1.64
CA ILE A 478 -11.56 -43.20 0.25
C ILE A 478 -12.79 -42.79 -0.55
N LYS A 479 -12.58 -42.10 -1.67
CA LYS A 479 -13.59 -41.85 -2.69
C LYS A 479 -13.21 -42.58 -3.97
N GLY A 480 -14.17 -43.24 -4.61
CA GLY A 480 -13.92 -43.99 -5.84
C GLY A 480 -15.12 -43.96 -6.78
N ASN A 481 -14.83 -44.00 -8.08
CA ASN A 481 -15.83 -44.24 -9.13
C ASN A 481 -15.24 -45.20 -10.17
N TYR A 482 -16.10 -45.76 -11.01
CA TYR A 482 -15.65 -46.58 -12.15
C TYR A 482 -14.91 -45.73 -13.19
N GLY A 483 -14.04 -46.39 -13.96
CA GLY A 483 -13.23 -45.74 -15.00
C GLY A 483 -12.10 -44.87 -14.45
N ILE A 484 -11.70 -43.85 -15.21
CA ILE A 484 -10.57 -42.98 -14.86
C ILE A 484 -10.97 -41.84 -13.89
N GLY A 485 -9.98 -41.35 -13.14
CA GLY A 485 -10.17 -40.52 -11.93
C GLY A 485 -10.78 -39.12 -12.17
N GLU A 486 -10.80 -38.62 -13.41
CA GLU A 486 -11.44 -37.34 -13.78
C GLU A 486 -12.92 -37.28 -13.35
N SER A 487 -13.57 -38.44 -13.31
CA SER A 487 -14.96 -38.60 -12.88
C SER A 487 -15.22 -38.34 -11.39
N THR A 488 -14.17 -38.32 -10.55
CA THR A 488 -14.30 -38.08 -9.10
C THR A 488 -14.09 -36.63 -8.68
N VAL A 489 -13.61 -35.79 -9.61
CA VAL A 489 -13.29 -34.38 -9.40
C VAL A 489 -14.39 -33.45 -9.94
N THR A 490 -15.20 -33.93 -10.87
CA THR A 490 -16.30 -33.20 -11.50
C THR A 490 -17.56 -33.23 -10.61
N SER A 491 -18.15 -32.06 -10.33
CA SER A 491 -19.21 -31.86 -9.31
C SER A 491 -20.54 -32.55 -9.59
N ASN A 492 -20.72 -33.15 -10.77
CA ASN A 492 -21.99 -33.71 -11.23
C ASN A 492 -22.09 -35.24 -11.03
N MET A 493 -21.05 -35.88 -10.48
CA MET A 493 -21.03 -37.33 -10.23
C MET A 493 -20.95 -37.61 -8.71
N GLU A 494 -21.71 -38.61 -8.24
CA GLU A 494 -21.67 -39.07 -6.86
C GLU A 494 -20.82 -40.35 -6.75
N PRO A 495 -19.56 -40.27 -6.32
CA PRO A 495 -18.69 -41.42 -6.13
C PRO A 495 -19.04 -42.18 -4.83
N ASP A 496 -18.56 -43.41 -4.72
CA ASP A 496 -18.59 -44.14 -3.45
C ASP A 496 -17.70 -43.45 -2.43
N THR A 497 -18.15 -43.38 -1.18
CA THR A 497 -17.38 -42.85 -0.05
C THR A 497 -17.23 -43.92 1.02
N ILE A 498 -16.01 -44.38 1.23
CA ILE A 498 -15.66 -45.41 2.21
C ILE A 498 -14.88 -44.76 3.34
N THR A 499 -15.29 -45.02 4.58
CA THR A 499 -14.60 -44.56 5.78
C THR A 499 -13.94 -45.74 6.48
N LEU A 500 -12.66 -45.62 6.81
CA LEU A 500 -11.92 -46.57 7.62
C LEU A 500 -11.43 -45.93 8.91
N LEU A 501 -11.37 -46.72 9.96
CA LEU A 501 -10.69 -46.40 11.20
C LEU A 501 -9.37 -47.18 11.26
N HIS A 502 -8.28 -46.47 11.46
CA HIS A 502 -6.95 -47.00 11.72
C HIS A 502 -6.61 -46.76 13.19
N SER A 503 -6.39 -47.85 13.91
CA SER A 503 -5.93 -47.83 15.30
C SER A 503 -4.68 -48.69 15.44
N PRO A 504 -3.66 -48.25 16.20
CA PRO A 504 -2.45 -49.05 16.45
C PRO A 504 -2.75 -50.44 17.06
N LYS A 505 -3.87 -50.59 17.76
CA LYS A 505 -4.26 -51.83 18.45
C LYS A 505 -5.10 -52.77 17.59
N SER A 506 -5.98 -52.23 16.73
CA SER A 506 -7.00 -53.01 16.00
C SER A 506 -6.82 -53.00 14.48
N GLY A 507 -5.77 -52.36 13.98
CA GLY A 507 -5.45 -52.29 12.55
C GLY A 507 -6.41 -51.39 11.77
N LEU A 508 -6.50 -51.65 10.46
CA LEU A 508 -7.43 -51.00 9.54
C LEU A 508 -8.79 -51.71 9.58
N GLN A 509 -9.86 -50.95 9.84
CA GLN A 509 -11.23 -51.48 9.83
C GLN A 509 -12.15 -50.55 9.04
N VAL A 510 -12.97 -51.11 8.16
CA VAL A 510 -14.00 -50.34 7.44
C VAL A 510 -15.16 -50.05 8.38
N THR A 511 -15.49 -48.78 8.60
CA THR A 511 -16.56 -48.36 9.51
C THR A 511 -17.85 -47.99 8.78
N SER A 512 -17.75 -47.48 7.55
CA SER A 512 -18.91 -47.09 6.75
C SER A 512 -18.59 -47.14 5.26
N LYS A 513 -19.58 -47.53 4.45
CA LYS A 513 -19.58 -47.43 2.99
C LYS A 513 -20.86 -46.74 2.55
N LYS A 514 -20.72 -45.55 1.96
CA LYS A 514 -21.81 -44.84 1.31
C LYS A 514 -21.67 -45.03 -0.19
N ILE A 515 -22.59 -45.78 -0.78
CA ILE A 515 -22.58 -46.08 -2.22
C ILE A 515 -23.17 -44.90 -2.98
N GLY A 516 -22.42 -44.37 -3.94
CA GLY A 516 -22.83 -43.27 -4.81
C GLY A 516 -23.68 -43.77 -6.00
N SER A 517 -24.39 -42.85 -6.66
CA SER A 517 -25.28 -43.21 -7.77
C SER A 517 -24.55 -43.68 -9.04
N LYS A 518 -23.28 -43.28 -9.25
CA LYS A 518 -22.37 -43.78 -10.30
C LYS A 518 -22.98 -43.90 -11.72
N LYS A 519 -23.93 -43.03 -12.07
CA LYS A 519 -24.67 -43.10 -13.35
C LYS A 519 -23.83 -42.80 -14.58
N GLN A 520 -22.71 -42.12 -14.38
CA GLN A 520 -21.79 -41.69 -15.43
C GLN A 520 -20.35 -41.98 -15.00
N TYR A 521 -19.50 -42.33 -15.96
CA TYR A 521 -18.07 -42.52 -15.75
C TYR A 521 -17.27 -42.18 -17.01
N VAL A 522 -15.97 -41.91 -16.82
CA VAL A 522 -15.05 -41.52 -17.91
C VAL A 522 -14.22 -42.74 -18.32
N HIS A 523 -14.13 -43.01 -19.62
CA HIS A 523 -13.30 -44.07 -20.20
C HIS A 523 -12.32 -43.51 -21.22
N LEU A 524 -11.23 -44.25 -21.47
CA LEU A 524 -10.26 -43.93 -22.54
C LEU A 524 -10.85 -44.29 -23.91
N SER A 525 -10.72 -43.39 -24.88
CA SER A 525 -11.10 -43.63 -26.27
C SER A 525 -10.02 -44.43 -27.01
N VAL A 526 -10.44 -45.35 -27.89
CA VAL A 526 -9.55 -46.18 -28.74
C VAL A 526 -8.67 -45.33 -29.68
N GLY A 527 -9.13 -44.11 -30.03
CA GLY A 527 -8.40 -43.17 -30.89
C GLY A 527 -7.57 -42.11 -30.16
N GLY A 528 -7.48 -42.16 -28.83
CA GLY A 528 -6.93 -41.08 -27.99
C GLY A 528 -8.01 -40.15 -27.45
N GLY A 529 -7.75 -39.55 -26.29
CA GLY A 529 -8.69 -38.73 -25.52
C GLY A 529 -9.60 -39.51 -24.55
N THR A 530 -10.49 -38.79 -23.88
CA THR A 530 -11.46 -39.33 -22.90
C THR A 530 -12.88 -39.25 -23.43
N MET A 531 -13.74 -40.18 -23.04
CA MET A 531 -15.16 -40.20 -23.39
C MET A 531 -16.01 -40.45 -22.15
N MET A 532 -17.10 -39.68 -22.01
CA MET A 532 -18.11 -39.91 -20.98
C MET A 532 -19.07 -41.01 -21.44
N LEU A 533 -19.27 -42.01 -20.60
CA LEU A 533 -20.24 -43.08 -20.79
C LEU A 533 -21.35 -42.95 -19.75
N GLU A 534 -22.59 -43.16 -20.18
CA GLU A 534 -23.73 -43.36 -19.28
C GLU A 534 -23.96 -44.86 -19.14
N ASP A 535 -24.04 -45.34 -17.91
CA ASP A 535 -24.24 -46.76 -17.67
C ASP A 535 -25.71 -47.15 -18.00
N SER A 536 -25.87 -48.26 -18.73
CA SER A 536 -27.17 -48.81 -19.13
C SER A 536 -27.63 -49.98 -18.23
N HIS A 537 -26.82 -50.40 -17.25
CA HIS A 537 -27.10 -51.51 -16.35
C HIS A 537 -27.28 -51.10 -14.86
N PRO A 538 -28.51 -51.16 -14.29
CA PRO A 538 -28.80 -50.77 -12.90
C PRO A 538 -28.13 -51.63 -11.81
N THR A 539 -27.66 -52.84 -12.14
CA THR A 539 -27.12 -53.80 -11.16
C THR A 539 -25.69 -53.50 -10.71
N GLU A 540 -24.88 -52.83 -11.53
CA GLU A 540 -23.47 -52.50 -11.20
C GLU A 540 -23.38 -51.21 -10.36
N THR A 541 -24.29 -50.25 -10.59
CA THR A 541 -24.34 -48.97 -9.83
C THR A 541 -24.73 -49.14 -8.35
N SER A 542 -25.33 -50.27 -7.98
CA SER A 542 -25.78 -50.59 -6.60
C SER A 542 -24.67 -51.14 -5.70
N GLN A 543 -23.51 -51.49 -6.26
CA GLN A 543 -22.37 -52.04 -5.53
C GLN A 543 -21.24 -51.02 -5.38
N CYS A 544 -20.26 -51.34 -4.53
CA CYS A 544 -19.07 -50.51 -4.40
C CYS A 544 -18.12 -50.76 -5.59
N CYS A 545 -17.51 -49.70 -6.12
CA CYS A 545 -16.64 -49.77 -7.29
C CYS A 545 -15.33 -50.54 -7.07
N ILE A 546 -14.98 -50.81 -5.81
CA ILE A 546 -13.82 -51.62 -5.42
C ILE A 546 -14.21 -52.60 -4.32
N SER A 547 -13.55 -53.77 -4.31
CA SER A 547 -13.79 -54.81 -3.32
C SER A 547 -13.16 -54.47 -1.95
N ASP A 548 -13.63 -55.15 -0.90
CA ASP A 548 -13.13 -54.94 0.48
C ASP A 548 -11.63 -55.22 0.63
N ASP A 549 -11.11 -56.19 -0.12
CA ASP A 549 -9.68 -56.51 -0.17
C ASP A 549 -8.88 -55.33 -0.77
N ILE A 550 -9.36 -54.76 -1.87
CA ILE A 550 -8.74 -53.58 -2.50
C ILE A 550 -8.82 -52.36 -1.58
N ILE A 551 -9.96 -52.13 -0.92
CA ILE A 551 -10.15 -51.05 0.07
C ILE A 551 -9.06 -51.10 1.15
N LEU A 552 -8.84 -52.28 1.74
CA LEU A 552 -7.84 -52.45 2.81
C LEU A 552 -6.41 -52.29 2.28
N LYS A 553 -6.11 -52.82 1.08
CA LYS A 553 -4.79 -52.69 0.45
C LYS A 553 -4.44 -51.24 0.11
N VAL A 554 -5.36 -50.50 -0.53
CA VAL A 554 -5.19 -49.08 -0.86
C VAL A 554 -4.96 -48.26 0.40
N ALA A 555 -5.75 -48.47 1.46
CA ALA A 555 -5.58 -47.78 2.74
C ALA A 555 -4.24 -48.12 3.42
N GLY A 556 -3.81 -49.38 3.38
CA GLY A 556 -2.51 -49.82 3.92
C GLY A 556 -1.33 -49.16 3.22
N LEU A 557 -1.35 -49.14 1.88
CA LEU A 557 -0.34 -48.44 1.07
C LEU A 557 -0.34 -46.93 1.34
N ALA A 558 -1.51 -46.31 1.48
CA ALA A 558 -1.62 -44.90 1.77
C ALA A 558 -1.04 -44.53 3.15
N LEU A 559 -1.22 -45.39 4.16
CA LEU A 559 -0.56 -45.23 5.47
C LEU A 559 0.96 -45.37 5.38
N TRP A 560 1.46 -46.25 4.51
CA TRP A 560 2.89 -46.34 4.24
C TRP A 560 3.43 -45.05 3.61
N VAL A 561 2.74 -44.49 2.60
CA VAL A 561 3.09 -43.20 2.00
C VAL A 561 3.07 -42.08 3.04
N ARG A 562 2.01 -41.99 3.86
CA ARG A 562 1.93 -41.03 4.97
C ARG A 562 3.11 -41.15 5.93
N LYS A 563 3.52 -42.37 6.28
CA LYS A 563 4.67 -42.63 7.16
C LYS A 563 5.98 -42.17 6.51
N ALA A 564 6.18 -42.45 5.23
CA ALA A 564 7.38 -42.05 4.50
C ALA A 564 7.54 -40.52 4.43
N TYR A 565 6.44 -39.80 4.24
CA TYR A 565 6.43 -38.34 4.17
C TYR A 565 6.32 -37.62 5.52
N GLY A 566 5.96 -38.31 6.61
CA GLY A 566 5.82 -37.74 7.95
C GLY A 566 4.60 -36.84 8.18
N SER A 567 3.70 -36.68 7.20
CA SER A 567 2.48 -35.86 7.34
C SER A 567 1.30 -36.42 6.54
N ALA A 568 0.08 -35.97 6.85
CA ALA A 568 -1.14 -36.41 6.18
C ALA A 568 -1.11 -36.09 4.68
N ARG A 569 -1.66 -37.00 3.88
CA ARG A 569 -1.67 -37.01 2.42
C ARG A 569 -3.07 -37.15 1.85
N ASP A 570 -3.29 -36.41 0.77
CA ASP A 570 -4.34 -36.60 -0.22
C ASP A 570 -3.71 -37.30 -1.44
N ILE A 571 -4.24 -38.47 -1.80
CA ILE A 571 -3.64 -39.40 -2.77
C ILE A 571 -4.65 -39.71 -3.86
N GLU A 572 -4.24 -39.51 -5.12
CA GLU A 572 -4.95 -40.02 -6.28
C GLU A 572 -4.52 -41.46 -6.56
N TRP A 573 -5.49 -42.35 -6.77
CA TRP A 573 -5.24 -43.77 -6.98
C TRP A 573 -6.06 -44.33 -8.15
N ALA A 574 -5.57 -45.40 -8.74
CA ALA A 574 -6.23 -46.17 -9.80
C ALA A 574 -6.03 -47.67 -9.60
N VAL A 575 -7.00 -48.47 -10.04
CA VAL A 575 -6.98 -49.93 -9.96
C VAL A 575 -7.19 -50.52 -11.35
N LYS A 576 -6.36 -51.51 -11.70
CA LYS A 576 -6.47 -52.33 -12.91
C LYS A 576 -6.09 -53.76 -12.56
N GLU A 577 -6.92 -54.75 -12.84
CA GLU A 577 -6.61 -56.18 -12.61
C GLU A 577 -6.08 -56.47 -11.19
N ASN A 578 -6.70 -55.86 -10.16
CA ASN A 578 -6.28 -55.87 -8.75
C ASN A 578 -4.92 -55.23 -8.42
N LEU A 579 -4.22 -54.64 -9.39
CA LEU A 579 -3.02 -53.81 -9.16
C LEU A 579 -3.42 -52.38 -8.82
N ILE A 580 -2.75 -51.82 -7.80
CA ILE A 580 -3.01 -50.46 -7.30
C ILE A 580 -1.89 -49.54 -7.78
N TYR A 581 -2.26 -48.43 -8.40
CA TYR A 581 -1.37 -47.38 -8.86
C TYR A 581 -1.67 -46.10 -8.08
N PHE A 582 -0.65 -45.44 -7.52
CA PHE A 582 -0.77 -44.08 -7.02
C PHE A 582 -0.31 -43.11 -8.09
N LEU A 583 -1.19 -42.19 -8.45
CA LEU A 583 -0.98 -41.25 -9.56
C LEU A 583 -0.41 -39.92 -9.05
N GLN A 584 -0.83 -39.48 -7.87
CA GLN A 584 -0.38 -38.26 -7.22
C GLN A 584 -0.50 -38.39 -5.70
N ALA A 585 0.40 -37.75 -4.95
CA ALA A 585 0.32 -37.66 -3.49
C ALA A 585 0.73 -36.26 -3.04
N ARG A 586 -0.21 -35.50 -2.48
CA ARG A 586 -0.01 -34.13 -2.01
C ARG A 586 -0.25 -33.98 -0.51
N PRO A 587 0.43 -33.06 0.19
CA PRO A 587 0.21 -32.85 1.62
C PRO A 587 -1.19 -32.27 1.87
N MET A 588 -1.82 -32.70 2.98
CA MET A 588 -3.03 -32.04 3.47
C MET A 588 -2.64 -30.88 4.38
N THR A 589 -2.87 -29.65 3.91
CA THR A 589 -2.39 -28.42 4.57
C THR A 589 -3.46 -27.72 5.42
N SER A 590 -4.72 -28.15 5.33
CA SER A 590 -5.84 -27.52 6.05
C SER A 590 -5.81 -27.72 7.56
N PHE A 591 -5.05 -28.70 8.07
CA PHE A 591 -5.06 -29.09 9.48
C PHE A 591 -4.14 -28.27 10.39
N ASN A 592 -3.12 -27.63 9.83
CA ASN A 592 -2.19 -26.78 10.58
C ASN A 592 -2.60 -25.30 10.52
N MET A 593 -3.74 -24.98 9.91
CA MET A 593 -4.26 -23.62 9.92
C MET A 593 -4.81 -23.30 11.31
N GLU A 594 -4.50 -22.12 11.82
CA GLU A 594 -5.03 -21.64 13.10
C GLU A 594 -6.57 -21.64 13.04
N SER A 595 -7.26 -21.97 14.10
CA SER A 595 -8.71 -21.79 14.21
C SER A 595 -9.06 -20.30 14.31
N ASP A 596 -10.32 -19.95 14.06
CA ASP A 596 -10.77 -18.56 14.30
C ASP A 596 -10.63 -18.18 15.78
N PHE A 597 -10.73 -19.16 16.70
CA PHE A 597 -10.41 -18.98 18.10
C PHE A 597 -8.94 -18.63 18.32
N GLU A 598 -8.00 -19.36 17.71
CA GLU A 598 -6.57 -19.07 17.84
C GLU A 598 -6.21 -17.70 17.25
N LEU A 599 -6.78 -17.34 16.08
CA LEU A 599 -6.58 -16.02 15.49
C LEU A 599 -7.17 -14.90 16.33
N MET A 600 -8.33 -15.11 16.95
CA MET A 600 -8.94 -14.12 17.84
C MET A 600 -8.05 -13.80 19.06
N HIS A 601 -7.29 -14.78 19.55
CA HIS A 601 -6.43 -14.66 20.73
C HIS A 601 -4.94 -14.64 20.39
N GLU A 602 -4.55 -14.48 19.12
CA GLU A 602 -3.15 -14.66 18.67
C GLU A 602 -2.17 -13.68 19.32
N PHE A 603 -2.68 -12.51 19.70
CA PHE A 603 -1.93 -11.45 20.35
C PHE A 603 -2.32 -11.25 21.82
N ASP A 604 -3.11 -12.16 22.40
CA ASP A 604 -3.44 -12.10 23.82
C ASP A 604 -2.14 -12.09 24.65
N THR A 605 -2.01 -11.13 25.56
CA THR A 605 -0.84 -11.11 26.46
C THR A 605 -1.00 -12.17 27.55
N GLY A 606 0.05 -12.95 27.82
CA GLY A 606 0.10 -13.83 28.99
C GLY A 606 0.29 -13.05 30.29
N LEU A 607 -0.49 -13.39 31.34
CA LEU A 607 -0.39 -12.76 32.65
C LEU A 607 0.70 -13.40 33.51
N PRO A 608 1.52 -12.60 34.23
CA PRO A 608 2.47 -13.14 35.21
C PRO A 608 1.79 -13.63 36.50
N SER A 609 0.55 -13.21 36.78
CA SER A 609 -0.24 -13.60 37.96
C SER A 609 -1.73 -13.29 37.76
N ASP A 610 -2.61 -14.09 38.36
CA ASP A 610 -4.06 -13.86 38.37
C ASP A 610 -4.48 -12.60 39.16
N LEU A 611 -3.56 -12.01 39.94
CA LEU A 611 -3.77 -10.77 40.68
C LEU A 611 -3.50 -9.51 39.84
N GLN A 612 -3.22 -9.66 38.54
CA GLN A 612 -3.02 -8.55 37.60
C GLN A 612 -4.30 -7.72 37.43
N TRP A 613 -4.24 -6.46 37.85
CA TRP A 613 -5.29 -5.50 37.56
C TRP A 613 -5.03 -4.82 36.22
N LEU A 614 -6.00 -4.91 35.33
CA LEU A 614 -5.98 -4.36 33.98
C LEU A 614 -7.09 -3.34 33.82
N THR A 615 -6.85 -2.28 33.05
CA THR A 615 -7.88 -1.27 32.79
C THR A 615 -7.86 -0.76 31.36
N THR A 616 -9.05 -0.51 30.80
CA THR A 616 -9.22 0.18 29.51
C THR A 616 -9.29 1.70 29.68
N ALA A 617 -9.24 2.21 30.91
CA ALA A 617 -9.31 3.64 31.19
C ALA A 617 -8.18 4.40 30.47
N THR A 618 -8.49 5.57 29.92
CA THR A 618 -7.58 6.43 29.12
C THR A 618 -7.18 5.85 27.75
N ILE A 619 -6.85 4.56 27.65
CA ILE A 619 -6.46 3.96 26.36
C ILE A 619 -7.65 3.79 25.42
N SER A 620 -8.84 3.53 25.96
CA SER A 620 -10.12 3.48 25.22
C SER A 620 -10.48 4.81 24.54
N GLU A 621 -9.99 5.96 25.01
CA GLU A 621 -10.18 7.23 24.29
C GLU A 621 -9.37 7.29 22.98
N ALA A 622 -8.22 6.61 22.93
CA ALA A 622 -7.35 6.57 21.75
C ALA A 622 -7.66 5.39 20.83
N ALA A 623 -8.04 4.24 21.42
CA ALA A 623 -8.37 2.99 20.77
C ALA A 623 -9.66 2.39 21.40
N PRO A 624 -10.86 2.88 21.01
CA PRO A 624 -12.14 2.52 21.64
C PRO A 624 -12.65 1.10 21.32
N GLY A 625 -12.01 0.38 20.41
CA GLY A 625 -12.39 -0.97 20.00
C GLY A 625 -11.18 -1.81 19.62
N ALA A 626 -11.40 -2.85 18.81
CA ALA A 626 -10.34 -3.71 18.35
C ALA A 626 -9.42 -2.97 17.37
N ILE A 627 -8.11 -3.08 17.56
CA ILE A 627 -7.11 -2.48 16.68
C ILE A 627 -6.53 -3.48 15.69
N THR A 628 -6.05 -2.99 14.55
CA THR A 628 -5.40 -3.84 13.56
C THR A 628 -4.01 -4.31 14.01
N PRO A 629 -3.52 -5.48 13.52
CA PRO A 629 -2.17 -5.99 13.79
C PRO A 629 -1.05 -4.98 13.50
N LEU A 630 -1.17 -4.19 12.42
CA LEU A 630 -0.17 -3.16 12.11
C LEU A 630 -0.18 -2.07 13.18
N THR A 631 -1.37 -1.62 13.58
CA THR A 631 -1.55 -0.66 14.68
C THR A 631 -0.93 -1.19 15.97
N TRP A 632 -1.15 -2.46 16.32
CA TRP A 632 -0.52 -3.08 17.49
C TRP A 632 1.01 -3.04 17.42
N SER A 633 1.58 -3.47 16.29
CA SER A 633 3.03 -3.54 16.11
C SER A 633 3.73 -2.17 16.06
N VAL A 634 3.01 -1.08 15.79
CA VAL A 634 3.56 0.28 15.69
C VAL A 634 3.15 1.15 16.89
N PHE A 635 1.85 1.39 17.08
CA PHE A 635 1.31 2.21 18.18
C PHE A 635 1.43 1.48 19.52
N GLY A 636 1.14 0.19 19.56
CA GLY A 636 1.30 -0.64 20.76
C GLY A 636 2.76 -0.67 21.21
N THR A 637 3.69 -0.91 20.29
CA THR A 637 5.14 -0.85 20.55
C THR A 637 5.61 0.53 21.02
N ALA A 638 5.12 1.62 20.42
CA ALA A 638 5.43 2.98 20.85
C ALA A 638 4.95 3.24 22.28
N THR A 639 3.74 2.80 22.63
CA THR A 639 3.17 2.93 23.96
C THR A 639 3.94 2.11 24.99
N GLN A 640 4.29 0.88 24.64
CA GLN A 640 5.13 0.02 25.47
C GLN A 640 6.51 0.64 25.72
N TYR A 641 7.15 1.20 24.68
CA TYR A 641 8.41 1.93 24.79
C TYR A 641 8.28 3.12 25.77
N VAL A 642 7.24 3.93 25.63
CA VAL A 642 7.02 5.10 26.49
C VAL A 642 6.82 4.70 27.95
N ILE A 643 6.00 3.69 28.23
CA ILE A 643 5.77 3.21 29.61
C ILE A 643 7.09 2.73 30.23
N GLN A 644 7.90 1.98 29.48
CA GLN A 644 9.20 1.51 29.95
C GLN A 644 10.19 2.66 30.23
N GLN A 645 10.22 3.70 29.38
CA GLN A 645 11.07 4.88 29.60
C GLN A 645 10.68 5.63 30.88
N LEU A 646 9.38 5.81 31.13
CA LEU A 646 8.89 6.46 32.34
C LEU A 646 9.22 5.63 33.59
N GLY A 647 9.04 4.30 33.52
CA GLY A 647 9.39 3.39 34.58
C GLY A 647 10.87 3.44 34.96
N ALA A 648 11.76 3.42 33.95
CA ALA A 648 13.20 3.51 34.16
C ALA A 648 13.63 4.83 34.83
N LEU A 649 12.97 5.95 34.50
CA LEU A 649 13.24 7.24 35.12
C LEU A 649 12.74 7.33 36.58
N ASN A 650 11.71 6.54 36.92
CA ASN A 650 11.15 6.43 38.27
C ASN A 650 11.83 5.38 39.15
N GLY A 651 12.92 4.77 38.67
CA GLY A 651 13.70 3.79 39.46
C GLY A 651 13.19 2.36 39.38
N GLY A 652 12.27 2.04 38.46
CA GLY A 652 11.86 0.68 38.12
C GLY A 652 12.93 -0.10 37.35
N LEU A 653 12.68 -1.39 37.07
CA LEU A 653 13.63 -2.26 36.35
C LEU A 653 14.00 -1.66 34.98
N SER A 654 15.29 -1.43 34.78
CA SER A 654 15.87 -0.80 33.57
C SER A 654 16.07 -1.74 32.39
N GLN A 655 15.75 -3.03 32.51
CA GLN A 655 15.96 -3.97 31.40
C GLN A 655 14.87 -3.79 30.34
N LEU A 656 15.23 -3.07 29.28
CA LEU A 656 14.56 -3.02 27.97
C LEU A 656 14.50 -4.43 27.35
N LYS A 657 13.68 -5.32 27.90
CA LYS A 657 13.25 -6.55 27.24
C LYS A 657 11.81 -6.30 26.81
N LEU A 658 11.58 -6.09 25.52
CA LEU A 658 10.24 -5.95 24.92
C LEU A 658 9.27 -7.09 25.30
N HIS A 659 9.80 -8.20 25.83
CA HIS A 659 9.09 -9.45 26.03
C HIS A 659 8.80 -9.80 27.51
N SER A 660 9.33 -9.07 28.50
CA SER A 660 9.27 -9.54 29.90
C SER A 660 8.44 -8.69 30.88
N LEU A 661 8.17 -7.42 30.59
CA LEU A 661 7.31 -6.55 31.43
C LEU A 661 6.51 -5.62 30.52
N ARG A 662 5.24 -5.97 30.28
CA ARG A 662 4.31 -5.22 29.45
C ARG A 662 3.48 -4.28 30.33
N GLY A 663 3.54 -2.98 30.04
CA GLY A 663 2.64 -1.99 30.66
C GLY A 663 1.34 -1.84 29.87
N LEU A 664 1.31 -2.40 28.65
CA LEU A 664 0.19 -2.45 27.75
C LEU A 664 -0.04 -3.91 27.30
N ASP A 665 -1.23 -4.40 27.56
CA ASP A 665 -1.68 -5.74 27.21
C ASP A 665 -2.74 -5.68 26.11
N MET A 666 -2.85 -6.76 25.35
CA MET A 666 -3.91 -6.92 24.35
C MET A 666 -4.70 -8.18 24.63
N TYR A 667 -6.03 -8.12 24.47
CA TYR A 667 -6.92 -9.27 24.52
C TYR A 667 -8.01 -9.15 23.45
N CYS A 668 -8.17 -10.14 22.59
CA CYS A 668 -9.14 -10.13 21.48
C CYS A 668 -9.12 -8.81 20.67
N GLY A 669 -7.92 -8.29 20.40
CA GLY A 669 -7.71 -7.02 19.69
C GLY A 669 -7.91 -5.74 20.52
N HIS A 670 -8.32 -5.82 21.79
CA HIS A 670 -8.55 -4.66 22.67
C HIS A 670 -7.35 -4.40 23.58
N LEU A 671 -7.05 -3.12 23.81
CA LEU A 671 -5.91 -2.69 24.63
C LEU A 671 -6.28 -2.49 26.11
N PHE A 672 -5.39 -2.93 27.00
CA PHE A 672 -5.49 -2.77 28.45
C PHE A 672 -4.18 -2.26 29.03
N LEU A 673 -4.25 -1.32 29.97
CA LEU A 673 -3.09 -0.90 30.76
C LEU A 673 -2.98 -1.78 31.99
N SER A 674 -1.78 -2.31 32.25
CA SER A 674 -1.50 -3.07 33.47
C SER A 674 -1.18 -2.13 34.63
N ILE A 675 -2.07 -2.08 35.61
CA ILE A 675 -1.94 -1.21 36.79
C ILE A 675 -0.77 -1.68 37.65
N LEU A 676 -0.66 -2.99 37.87
CA LEU A 676 0.42 -3.55 38.67
C LEU A 676 1.78 -3.38 38.01
N SER A 677 1.90 -3.62 36.70
CA SER A 677 3.17 -3.43 36.00
C SER A 677 3.55 -1.95 35.90
N TYR A 678 2.58 -1.04 35.77
CA TYR A 678 2.83 0.40 35.90
C TYR A 678 3.27 0.78 37.32
N ALA A 679 2.57 0.29 38.35
CA ALA A 679 2.90 0.54 39.75
C ALA A 679 4.29 0.00 40.13
N ALA A 680 4.65 -1.19 39.64
CA ALA A 680 5.96 -1.81 39.82
C ALA A 680 7.09 -1.07 39.06
N SER A 681 6.74 -0.35 37.99
CA SER A 681 7.67 0.53 37.29
C SER A 681 7.92 1.85 38.03
N CYS A 682 7.13 2.13 39.08
CA CYS A 682 7.25 3.30 39.93
C CYS A 682 7.72 2.92 41.33
N GLU A 683 8.27 3.88 42.07
CA GLU A 683 8.61 3.65 43.47
C GLU A 683 7.32 3.50 44.31
N PRO A 684 7.14 2.44 45.13
CA PRO A 684 5.85 2.06 45.72
C PRO A 684 5.12 3.16 46.49
N SER A 685 5.85 4.02 47.19
CA SER A 685 5.26 5.14 47.93
C SER A 685 4.85 6.33 47.06
N ASN A 686 5.30 6.41 45.81
CA ASN A 686 4.75 7.36 44.84
C ASN A 686 3.39 6.88 44.32
N VAL A 687 3.14 5.56 44.24
CA VAL A 687 1.84 4.97 43.88
C VAL A 687 0.81 5.23 44.99
N LEU A 688 1.20 5.05 46.25
CA LEU A 688 0.32 5.30 47.40
C LEU A 688 -0.01 6.79 47.61
N ASN A 689 0.84 7.71 47.15
CA ASN A 689 0.55 9.15 47.14
C ASN A 689 -0.39 9.56 45.99
N GLN A 690 -0.60 8.70 44.99
CA GLN A 690 -1.58 8.92 43.91
C GLN A 690 -3.02 8.56 44.32
N LYS A 691 -3.25 8.06 45.54
CA LYS A 691 -4.59 7.72 46.07
C LYS A 691 -5.61 8.86 45.98
N ASN A 692 -5.15 10.10 46.10
CA ASN A 692 -6.01 11.29 46.04
C ASN A 692 -5.98 11.97 44.65
N ASN A 693 -5.47 11.29 43.62
CA ASN A 693 -5.40 11.84 42.28
C ASN A 693 -6.74 11.61 41.55
N PRO A 694 -7.50 12.65 41.18
CA PRO A 694 -8.78 12.51 40.49
C PRO A 694 -8.66 11.85 39.11
N PHE A 695 -7.45 11.77 38.53
CA PHE A 695 -7.19 11.01 37.30
C PHE A 695 -7.13 9.49 37.51
N CYS A 696 -6.89 9.02 38.74
CA CYS A 696 -6.91 7.61 39.12
C CYS A 696 -8.28 7.16 39.67
N SER A 697 -9.26 8.06 39.70
CA SER A 697 -10.64 7.80 40.15
C SER A 697 -11.31 6.54 39.54
N PRO A 698 -11.08 6.16 38.26
CA PRO A 698 -11.67 4.94 37.71
C PRO A 698 -11.21 3.63 38.37
N VAL A 699 -10.04 3.64 39.01
CA VAL A 699 -9.37 2.47 39.61
C VAL A 699 -9.04 2.72 41.08
N GLU A 700 -9.61 3.75 41.69
CA GLU A 700 -9.30 4.19 43.06
C GLU A 700 -9.68 3.13 44.10
N LYS A 701 -10.80 2.45 43.91
CA LYS A 701 -11.25 1.38 44.81
C LYS A 701 -10.26 0.20 44.78
N GLU A 702 -9.86 -0.20 43.58
CA GLU A 702 -8.96 -1.33 43.31
C GLU A 702 -7.51 -0.99 43.74
N LEU A 703 -7.06 0.25 43.54
CA LEU A 703 -5.80 0.78 44.07
C LEU A 703 -5.76 0.84 45.61
N ASN A 704 -6.91 0.99 46.25
CA ASN A 704 -7.02 0.96 47.72
C ASN A 704 -7.02 -0.47 48.27
N GLU A 705 -7.49 -1.45 47.49
CA GLU A 705 -7.42 -2.88 47.81
C GLU A 705 -6.02 -3.47 47.57
N LEU A 706 -5.21 -2.84 46.71
CA LEU A 706 -3.81 -3.21 46.46
C LEU A 706 -2.92 -2.98 47.69
N GLY A 707 -2.44 -4.07 48.29
CA GLY A 707 -1.53 -4.04 49.42
C GLY A 707 -0.08 -3.79 49.00
N PHE A 708 0.72 -3.20 49.91
CA PHE A 708 2.18 -3.10 49.73
C PHE A 708 2.84 -4.48 49.52
N HIS A 709 2.20 -5.53 50.07
CA HIS A 709 2.63 -6.92 49.93
C HIS A 709 2.50 -7.44 48.50
N ASP A 710 1.42 -7.10 47.78
CA ASP A 710 1.16 -7.57 46.41
C ASP A 710 2.19 -7.04 45.42
N ILE A 711 2.67 -5.81 45.64
CA ILE A 711 3.74 -5.17 44.85
C ILE A 711 5.09 -5.83 45.11
N ILE A 712 5.36 -6.23 46.36
CA ILE A 712 6.62 -6.89 46.77
C ILE A 712 6.68 -8.34 46.29
N LEU A 713 5.54 -9.06 46.28
CA LEU A 713 5.45 -10.46 45.86
C LEU A 713 5.86 -10.70 44.39
N GLN A 714 5.84 -9.66 43.54
CA GLN A 714 6.35 -9.74 42.17
C GLN A 714 7.89 -9.60 42.07
N GLY A 715 8.62 -9.53 43.19
CA GLY A 715 10.08 -9.64 43.24
C GLY A 715 10.86 -8.31 43.21
N PHE A 716 10.24 -7.19 43.60
CA PHE A 716 10.85 -5.86 43.46
C PHE A 716 11.41 -5.30 44.79
N TYR A 717 12.70 -4.92 44.77
CA TYR A 717 13.41 -4.29 45.89
C TYR A 717 13.19 -2.77 45.93
N LEU A 718 12.91 -2.22 47.12
CA LEU A 718 12.97 -0.77 47.36
C LEU A 718 14.42 -0.28 47.20
N SER A 719 14.68 0.52 46.18
CA SER A 719 16.01 1.10 45.96
C SER A 719 16.33 2.14 47.05
N PRO A 720 17.50 2.05 47.73
CA PRO A 720 17.97 3.10 48.65
C PRO A 720 18.12 4.48 47.99
N TRP A 721 18.16 4.53 46.65
CA TRP A 721 18.42 5.73 45.85
C TRP A 721 17.15 6.47 45.41
N ARG A 722 15.97 6.20 46.00
CA ARG A 722 14.68 6.82 45.68
C ARG A 722 14.73 8.32 45.39
N LYS A 723 15.42 9.09 46.24
CA LYS A 723 15.50 10.56 46.11
C LYS A 723 16.19 10.99 44.81
N ILE A 724 17.16 10.22 44.33
CA ILE A 724 17.86 10.46 43.07
C ILE A 724 16.92 10.24 41.88
N PHE A 725 16.15 9.15 41.89
CA PHE A 725 15.18 8.86 40.82
C PHE A 725 14.05 9.88 40.77
N SER A 726 13.52 10.28 41.93
CA SER A 726 12.51 11.34 42.03
C SER A 726 13.04 12.67 41.47
N PHE A 727 14.30 13.02 41.74
CA PHE A 727 14.94 14.20 41.16
C PHE A 727 15.14 14.09 39.65
N LYS A 728 15.57 12.92 39.14
CA LYS A 728 15.72 12.65 37.70
C LYS A 728 14.39 12.80 36.96
N PHE A 729 13.31 12.19 37.49
CA PHE A 729 11.98 12.28 36.93
C PHE A 729 11.44 13.72 36.95
N MET A 730 11.64 14.45 38.05
CA MET A 730 11.26 15.86 38.14
C MET A 730 12.02 16.72 37.12
N LYS A 731 13.35 16.55 36.98
CA LYS A 731 14.15 17.25 35.97
C LYS A 731 13.67 16.94 34.56
N PHE A 732 13.29 15.69 34.30
CA PHE A 732 12.73 15.25 33.03
C PHE A 732 11.40 15.94 32.71
N LEU A 733 10.46 16.00 33.66
CA LEU A 733 9.18 16.69 33.49
C LEU A 733 9.35 18.21 33.32
N LEU A 734 10.29 18.83 34.03
CA LEU A 734 10.60 20.26 33.88
C LEU A 734 11.18 20.61 32.50
N ASN A 735 11.82 19.64 31.83
CA ASN A 735 12.36 19.80 30.48
C ASN A 735 11.33 19.53 29.35
N SER A 736 10.10 19.13 29.68
CA SER A 736 9.03 18.81 28.72
C SER A 736 8.75 19.93 27.71
N SER A 737 8.78 21.19 28.15
CA SER A 737 8.59 22.36 27.28
C SER A 737 9.71 22.55 26.25
N SER A 738 10.96 22.20 26.60
CA SER A 738 12.08 22.27 25.65
C SER A 738 11.96 21.20 24.56
N LYS A 739 11.52 19.99 24.93
CA LYS A 739 11.24 18.90 23.98
C LYS A 739 10.05 19.20 23.08
N GLN A 740 9.02 19.87 23.60
CA GLN A 740 7.90 20.36 22.80
C GLN A 740 8.37 21.35 21.71
N ARG A 741 9.20 22.34 22.07
CA ARG A 741 9.76 23.30 21.09
C ARG A 741 10.62 22.64 20.01
N TYR A 742 11.41 21.64 20.40
CA TYR A 742 12.17 20.84 19.44
C TYR A 742 11.26 20.26 18.37
N TRP A 743 10.16 19.60 18.75
CA TRP A 743 9.22 19.05 17.78
C TRP A 743 8.48 20.10 16.97
N GLU A 744 8.16 21.26 17.56
CA GLU A 744 7.56 22.38 16.85
C GLU A 744 8.46 22.90 15.70
N GLU A 745 9.78 22.95 15.92
CA GLU A 745 10.77 23.31 14.90
C GLU A 745 10.99 22.18 13.89
N GLN A 746 11.13 20.93 14.35
CA GLN A 746 11.40 19.79 13.47
C GLN A 746 10.24 19.51 12.51
N LEU A 747 8.99 19.65 12.97
CA LEU A 747 7.82 19.28 12.18
C LEU A 747 7.65 20.11 10.89
N GLN A 748 8.30 21.28 10.79
CA GLN A 748 8.32 22.08 9.57
C GLN A 748 9.08 21.41 8.42
N ASN A 749 10.11 20.61 8.76
CA ASN A 749 10.98 19.92 7.79
C ASN A 749 10.86 18.39 7.87
N PHE A 750 10.11 17.87 8.83
CA PHE A 750 9.93 16.44 9.02
C PHE A 750 9.08 15.86 7.88
N SER A 751 9.66 14.93 7.15
CA SER A 751 8.98 14.16 6.12
C SER A 751 9.49 12.73 6.13
N ILE A 752 8.64 11.78 5.79
CA ILE A 752 9.05 10.39 5.58
C ILE A 752 9.37 10.25 4.09
N PRO A 753 10.62 9.93 3.72
CA PRO A 753 10.99 9.82 2.32
C PRO A 753 10.19 8.71 1.63
N SER A 754 9.59 9.02 0.48
CA SER A 754 9.02 8.00 -0.39
C SER A 754 10.15 7.11 -0.93
N GLY A 755 9.96 5.79 -0.88
CA GLY A 755 10.85 4.84 -1.56
C GLY A 755 10.55 4.79 -3.06
N SER A 756 11.55 4.45 -3.86
CA SER A 756 11.38 4.13 -5.29
C SER A 756 10.69 2.78 -5.50
N ASP A 757 10.81 1.88 -4.52
CA ASP A 757 10.10 0.60 -4.41
C ASP A 757 9.61 0.36 -2.96
N ALA A 758 8.80 -0.68 -2.78
CA ALA A 758 8.21 -1.03 -1.50
C ALA A 758 9.26 -1.39 -0.43
N ALA A 759 10.39 -1.99 -0.82
CA ALA A 759 11.46 -2.36 0.11
C ALA A 759 12.15 -1.11 0.67
N GLU A 760 12.47 -0.15 -0.19
CA GLU A 760 13.04 1.13 0.22
C GLU A 760 12.07 1.94 1.09
N ALA A 761 10.78 1.98 0.72
CA ALA A 761 9.76 2.66 1.52
C ALA A 761 9.60 2.02 2.92
N TYR A 762 9.60 0.70 3.00
CA TYR A 762 9.59 -0.04 4.27
C TYR A 762 10.84 0.25 5.13
N LEU A 763 12.02 0.31 4.52
CA LEU A 763 13.27 0.65 5.21
C LEU A 763 13.25 2.09 5.74
N HIS A 764 12.76 3.05 4.95
CA HIS A 764 12.58 4.43 5.39
C HIS A 764 11.61 4.53 6.58
N LEU A 765 10.45 3.89 6.49
CA LEU A 765 9.49 3.80 7.61
C LEU A 765 10.15 3.23 8.87
N THR A 766 10.83 2.09 8.74
CA THR A 766 11.52 1.42 9.85
C THR A 766 12.57 2.31 10.50
N LYS A 767 13.36 3.04 9.69
CA LYS A 767 14.39 3.96 10.17
C LYS A 767 13.79 5.17 10.90
N MET A 768 12.58 5.60 10.52
CA MET A 768 11.91 6.77 11.08
C MET A 768 11.06 6.43 12.32
N LEU A 769 10.67 5.17 12.55
CA LEU A 769 9.86 4.77 13.72
C LEU A 769 10.38 5.30 15.07
N PRO A 770 11.70 5.30 15.37
CA PRO A 770 12.21 5.89 16.61
C PRO A 770 11.85 7.37 16.79
N GLU A 771 11.74 8.13 15.70
CA GLU A 771 11.33 9.54 15.74
C GLU A 771 9.86 9.69 16.16
N TYR A 772 8.98 8.81 15.65
CA TYR A 772 7.61 8.74 16.14
C TYR A 772 7.56 8.40 17.63
N PHE A 773 8.36 7.43 18.08
CA PHE A 773 8.40 7.05 19.50
C PHE A 773 8.84 8.22 20.39
N ASN A 774 9.81 9.03 19.93
CA ASN A 774 10.27 10.23 20.61
C ASN A 774 9.22 11.36 20.64
N ALA A 775 8.48 11.55 19.55
CA ALA A 775 7.36 12.49 19.48
C ALA A 775 6.24 12.09 20.46
N TYR A 776 5.89 10.80 20.47
CA TYR A 776 4.88 10.26 21.37
C TYR A 776 5.32 10.34 22.84
N LEU A 777 6.58 9.99 23.14
CA LEU A 777 7.17 10.18 24.46
C LEU A 777 7.03 11.64 24.93
N THR A 778 7.33 12.61 24.08
CA THR A 778 7.21 14.05 24.40
C THR A 778 5.78 14.46 24.76
N SER A 779 4.78 13.90 24.07
CA SER A 779 3.36 14.09 24.41
C SER A 779 3.06 13.56 25.82
N VAL A 780 3.50 12.34 26.13
CA VAL A 780 3.29 11.72 27.45
C VAL A 780 4.09 12.43 28.56
N MET A 781 5.27 12.99 28.26
CA MET A 781 6.01 13.84 29.21
C MET A 781 5.19 15.07 29.63
N ASN A 782 4.57 15.76 28.67
CA ASN A 782 3.77 16.96 28.95
C ASN A 782 2.45 16.61 29.64
N PHE A 783 1.84 15.47 29.28
CA PHE A 783 0.71 14.89 30.03
C PHE A 783 1.08 14.65 31.49
N SER A 784 2.24 14.03 31.74
CA SER A 784 2.73 13.74 33.09
C SER A 784 3.07 15.02 33.87
N ALA A 785 3.64 16.02 33.21
CA ALA A 785 3.91 17.33 33.81
C ALA A 785 2.61 18.09 34.17
N SER A 786 1.56 17.98 33.34
CA SER A 786 0.23 18.52 33.63
C SER A 786 -0.39 17.89 34.88
N ILE A 787 -0.29 16.56 35.00
CA ILE A 787 -0.75 15.83 36.19
C ILE A 787 0.00 16.28 37.43
N MET A 788 1.33 16.45 37.34
CA MET A 788 2.16 16.92 38.47
C MET A 788 1.69 18.30 38.98
N TRP A 789 1.51 19.28 38.09
CA TRP A 789 1.04 20.62 38.49
C TRP A 789 -0.37 20.62 39.06
N THR A 790 -1.26 19.82 38.48
CA THR A 790 -2.64 19.67 38.97
C THR A 790 -2.66 19.01 40.34
N SER A 791 -1.81 18.01 40.57
CA SER A 791 -1.68 17.34 41.88
C SER A 791 -1.19 18.31 42.96
N TYR A 792 -0.20 19.16 42.67
CA TYR A 792 0.23 20.21 43.61
C TYR A 792 -0.86 21.24 43.90
N LEU A 793 -1.68 21.57 42.91
CA LEU A 793 -2.85 22.44 43.10
C LEU A 793 -3.86 21.78 44.06
N ILE A 794 -4.17 20.50 43.85
CA ILE A 794 -5.10 19.74 44.70
C ILE A 794 -4.59 19.63 46.14
N ASP A 795 -3.31 19.31 46.33
CA ASP A 795 -2.69 19.22 47.65
C ASP A 795 -2.75 20.57 48.39
N THR A 796 -2.51 21.67 47.68
CA THR A 796 -2.60 23.02 48.23
C THR A 796 -4.02 23.39 48.64
N LEU A 797 -5.02 22.95 47.86
CA LEU A 797 -6.43 23.26 48.10
C LEU A 797 -7.03 22.38 49.20
N SER A 798 -6.69 21.10 49.25
CA SER A 798 -7.29 20.10 50.15
C SER A 798 -6.88 20.29 51.60
N GLN A 799 -5.76 20.99 51.86
CA GLN A 799 -5.22 21.20 53.21
C GLN A 799 -5.00 19.92 54.04
N GLY A 800 -4.98 18.75 53.40
CA GLY A 800 -4.95 17.45 54.09
C GLY A 800 -6.33 16.87 54.44
N GLU A 801 -7.43 17.58 54.15
CA GLU A 801 -8.80 17.05 54.24
C GLU A 801 -9.30 16.59 52.86
N ASN A 802 -9.85 15.37 52.79
CA ASN A 802 -10.28 14.68 51.55
C ASN A 802 -11.54 15.28 50.85
N LYS A 803 -11.85 16.57 51.04
CA LYS A 803 -13.12 17.19 50.62
C LYS A 803 -12.99 18.33 49.61
N LEU A 804 -12.11 18.22 48.63
CA LEU A 804 -12.27 19.03 47.41
C LEU A 804 -13.00 18.23 46.32
N THR A 805 -14.15 18.75 45.89
CA THR A 805 -14.90 18.19 44.77
C THR A 805 -14.16 18.46 43.46
N ALA A 806 -14.17 17.49 42.54
CA ALA A 806 -13.61 17.62 41.19
C ALA A 806 -14.17 18.84 40.41
N GLU A 807 -15.33 19.33 40.82
CA GLU A 807 -15.97 20.57 40.35
C GLU A 807 -15.11 21.82 40.61
N ALA A 808 -14.53 21.94 41.80
CA ALA A 808 -13.65 23.07 42.17
C ALA A 808 -12.42 23.14 41.25
N ILE A 809 -11.82 21.99 40.95
CA ILE A 809 -10.67 21.88 40.04
C ILE A 809 -11.09 22.22 38.61
N ALA A 810 -12.24 21.73 38.16
CA ALA A 810 -12.77 22.04 36.84
C ALA A 810 -13.04 23.54 36.64
N VAL A 811 -13.52 24.25 37.67
CA VAL A 811 -13.72 25.71 37.65
C VAL A 811 -12.39 26.45 37.62
N LEU A 812 -11.41 26.04 38.42
CA LEU A 812 -10.08 26.69 38.45
C LEU A 812 -9.29 26.47 37.15
N CYS A 813 -9.47 25.32 36.51
CA CYS A 813 -8.89 24.98 35.22
C CYS A 813 -9.73 25.44 34.01
N LYS A 814 -10.85 26.15 34.23
CA LYS A 814 -11.67 26.72 33.16
C LYS A 814 -10.86 27.75 32.35
N ASN A 815 -11.06 27.77 31.03
CA ASN A 815 -10.39 28.67 30.06
C ASN A 815 -8.86 28.43 29.91
N CYS A 816 -8.46 27.21 29.55
CA CYS A 816 -7.12 26.97 29.02
C CYS A 816 -7.00 27.54 27.58
N PRO A 817 -5.89 28.22 27.22
CA PRO A 817 -5.70 28.78 25.88
C PRO A 817 -5.79 27.72 24.78
N ASP A 818 -6.36 28.14 23.64
CA ASP A 818 -6.98 27.33 22.58
C ASP A 818 -6.13 26.12 22.14
N ALA A 819 -6.56 24.92 22.56
CA ALA A 819 -6.08 23.69 21.91
C ALA A 819 -6.63 23.65 20.47
N LEU A 820 -5.87 23.16 19.49
CA LEU A 820 -6.34 23.08 18.09
C LEU A 820 -7.69 22.34 17.95
N SER A 821 -7.97 21.40 18.85
CA SER A 821 -9.25 20.68 18.92
C SER A 821 -10.44 21.56 19.35
N THR A 822 -10.19 22.67 20.05
CA THR A 822 -11.21 23.67 20.43
C THR A 822 -11.49 24.67 19.30
N GLU A 823 -10.53 24.94 18.39
CA GLU A 823 -10.73 25.75 17.18
C GLU A 823 -11.54 25.02 16.10
N LEU A 824 -11.65 23.71 16.25
CA LEU A 824 -12.05 22.78 15.22
C LEU A 824 -13.53 22.93 14.83
N PRO A 825 -14.49 22.99 15.78
CA PRO A 825 -15.87 23.30 15.45
C PRO A 825 -16.04 24.67 14.77
N HIS A 826 -15.33 25.70 15.24
CA HIS A 826 -15.38 27.03 14.63
C HIS A 826 -14.85 26.99 13.17
N SER A 827 -13.82 26.21 12.91
CA SER A 827 -13.28 26.04 11.55
C SER A 827 -14.28 25.35 10.62
N VAL A 828 -15.11 24.43 11.14
CA VAL A 828 -16.22 23.81 10.41
C VAL A 828 -17.37 24.81 10.19
N GLU A 829 -17.71 25.62 11.19
CA GLU A 829 -18.72 26.68 11.08
C GLU A 829 -18.40 27.68 9.97
N VAL A 830 -17.12 28.06 9.81
CA VAL A 830 -16.70 28.96 8.72
C VAL A 830 -16.99 28.33 7.36
N ILE A 831 -16.80 27.02 7.20
CA ILE A 831 -17.15 26.30 5.97
C ILE A 831 -18.67 26.33 5.77
N ILE A 832 -19.44 25.98 6.81
CA ILE A 832 -20.90 25.94 6.77
C ILE A 832 -21.49 27.29 6.36
N GLN A 833 -21.01 28.37 6.99
CA GLN A 833 -21.48 29.72 6.70
C GLN A 833 -21.13 30.13 5.27
N ALA A 834 -19.92 29.82 4.81
CA ALA A 834 -19.50 30.11 3.44
C ALA A 834 -20.31 29.33 2.39
N VAL A 835 -20.75 28.10 2.68
CA VAL A 835 -21.66 27.34 1.80
C VAL A 835 -23.04 28.00 1.74
N ARG A 836 -23.55 28.48 2.89
CA ARG A 836 -24.85 29.16 2.98
C ARG A 836 -24.87 30.49 2.26
N ASP A 837 -23.84 31.31 2.48
CA ASP A 837 -23.74 32.66 1.90
C ASP A 837 -23.68 32.62 0.36
N GLN A 838 -23.27 31.48 -0.21
CA GLN A 838 -23.25 31.25 -1.67
C GLN A 838 -24.59 30.75 -2.24
N GLY A 839 -25.59 30.46 -1.40
CA GLY A 839 -26.90 29.97 -1.84
C GLY A 839 -26.92 28.50 -2.28
N ASN A 840 -25.83 27.75 -2.10
CA ASN A 840 -25.69 26.37 -2.60
C ASN A 840 -26.10 25.29 -1.57
N SER A 841 -26.70 25.67 -0.43
CA SER A 841 -27.02 24.75 0.66
C SER A 841 -27.85 23.54 0.25
N ALA A 842 -28.89 23.74 -0.56
CA ALA A 842 -29.80 22.66 -0.97
C ALA A 842 -29.18 21.70 -2.00
N GLU A 843 -28.29 22.21 -2.85
CA GLU A 843 -27.56 21.40 -3.83
C GLU A 843 -26.44 20.62 -3.15
N PHE A 844 -25.64 21.29 -2.32
CA PHE A 844 -24.55 20.69 -1.54
C PHE A 844 -25.05 19.56 -0.63
N ALA A 845 -26.20 19.73 0.03
CA ALA A 845 -26.78 18.70 0.89
C ALA A 845 -27.23 17.42 0.15
N LYS A 846 -27.42 17.47 -1.18
CA LYS A 846 -27.83 16.33 -2.01
C LYS A 846 -26.67 15.67 -2.76
N MET A 847 -25.49 16.28 -2.77
CA MET A 847 -24.31 15.74 -3.46
C MET A 847 -23.83 14.45 -2.79
N ASP A 848 -23.36 13.51 -3.60
CA ASP A 848 -22.53 12.41 -3.09
C ASP A 848 -21.24 12.96 -2.45
N SER A 849 -20.68 12.26 -1.46
CA SER A 849 -19.49 12.70 -0.73
C SER A 849 -18.30 13.00 -1.62
N GLN A 850 -18.06 12.19 -2.68
CA GLN A 850 -16.95 12.44 -3.59
C GLN A 850 -17.18 13.69 -4.46
N MET A 851 -18.43 13.89 -4.89
CA MET A 851 -18.82 15.08 -5.66
C MET A 851 -18.71 16.35 -4.81
N ALA A 852 -19.14 16.29 -3.55
CA ALA A 852 -19.06 17.41 -2.62
C ALA A 852 -17.61 17.81 -2.31
N VAL A 853 -16.71 16.84 -2.10
CA VAL A 853 -15.26 17.13 -1.99
C VAL A 853 -14.75 17.78 -3.27
N SER A 854 -15.08 17.21 -4.43
CA SER A 854 -14.67 17.76 -5.73
C SER A 854 -15.15 19.19 -5.93
N TRP A 855 -16.38 19.49 -5.52
CA TRP A 855 -16.95 20.84 -5.55
C TRP A 855 -16.25 21.79 -4.57
N LEU A 856 -16.04 21.40 -3.31
CA LEU A 856 -15.29 22.20 -2.32
C LEU A 856 -13.82 22.43 -2.73
N LEU A 857 -13.24 21.53 -3.53
CA LEU A 857 -11.91 21.70 -4.12
C LEU A 857 -11.95 22.35 -5.51
N SER A 858 -13.11 22.63 -6.09
CA SER A 858 -13.21 23.35 -7.35
C SER A 858 -13.04 24.87 -7.15
N ALA A 859 -12.87 25.61 -8.24
CA ALA A 859 -12.94 27.07 -8.19
C ALA A 859 -14.36 27.60 -7.92
N ASP A 860 -15.39 26.78 -8.22
CA ASP A 860 -16.80 27.18 -8.16
C ASP A 860 -17.30 27.39 -6.73
N SER A 861 -16.69 26.73 -5.74
CA SER A 861 -17.02 26.85 -4.32
C SER A 861 -16.45 28.09 -3.64
N ARG A 862 -15.70 28.95 -4.36
CA ARG A 862 -15.22 30.28 -3.91
C ARG A 862 -14.73 30.32 -2.44
N GLU A 863 -15.45 31.01 -1.57
CA GLU A 863 -15.09 31.17 -0.15
C GLU A 863 -15.25 29.88 0.66
N ALA A 864 -16.23 29.03 0.35
CA ALA A 864 -16.39 27.72 0.96
C ALA A 864 -15.20 26.81 0.64
N GLY A 865 -14.71 26.84 -0.61
CA GLY A 865 -13.52 26.09 -0.99
C GLY A 865 -12.22 26.60 -0.34
N LYS A 866 -12.08 27.91 -0.16
CA LYS A 866 -10.96 28.49 0.61
C LYS A 866 -11.02 28.09 2.08
N ALA A 867 -12.20 28.17 2.70
CA ALA A 867 -12.42 27.75 4.08
C ALA A 867 -12.10 26.26 4.26
N PHE A 868 -12.54 25.42 3.34
CA PHE A 868 -12.28 23.97 3.37
C PHE A 868 -10.79 23.64 3.20
N GLN A 869 -10.08 24.29 2.28
CA GLN A 869 -8.64 24.10 2.13
C GLN A 869 -7.85 24.58 3.35
N SER A 870 -8.26 25.70 3.94
CA SER A 870 -7.68 26.21 5.20
C SER A 870 -7.90 25.20 6.33
N PHE A 871 -9.12 24.64 6.42
CA PHE A 871 -9.45 23.58 7.37
C PHE A 871 -8.55 22.35 7.18
N LEU A 872 -8.42 21.82 5.96
CA LEU A 872 -7.57 20.66 5.69
C LEU A 872 -6.09 20.93 6.00
N LYS A 873 -5.59 22.13 5.72
CA LYS A 873 -4.20 22.49 6.06
C LYS A 873 -3.98 22.54 7.58
N ARG A 874 -4.98 23.00 8.33
CA ARG A 874 -4.88 23.24 9.77
C ARG A 874 -5.25 22.01 10.61
N HIS A 875 -6.18 21.19 10.15
CA HIS A 875 -6.81 20.07 10.87
C HIS A 875 -6.84 18.75 10.08
N GLY A 876 -6.30 18.70 8.87
CA GLY A 876 -6.35 17.49 8.03
C GLY A 876 -5.52 16.30 8.55
N PHE A 877 -4.68 16.50 9.56
CA PHE A 877 -3.93 15.42 10.22
C PHE A 877 -4.80 14.56 11.16
N PHE A 878 -6.03 15.00 11.47
CA PHE A 878 -6.97 14.20 12.25
C PHE A 878 -7.59 13.07 11.40
N SER A 879 -8.07 12.04 12.07
CA SER A 879 -8.74 10.87 11.49
C SER A 879 -9.68 10.27 12.54
N PHE A 880 -10.68 9.48 12.13
CA PHE A 880 -11.47 8.68 13.07
C PHE A 880 -10.62 7.53 13.64
N GLY A 881 -10.77 7.21 14.93
CA GLY A 881 -9.90 6.24 15.62
C GLY A 881 -8.45 6.73 15.69
N GLU A 882 -8.13 7.54 16.70
CA GLU A 882 -6.86 8.28 16.79
C GLU A 882 -5.64 7.36 16.66
N ALA A 883 -5.65 6.22 17.35
CA ALA A 883 -4.58 5.23 17.35
C ALA A 883 -4.58 4.31 16.12
N GLU A 884 -5.65 4.22 15.32
CA GLU A 884 -5.74 3.23 14.24
C GLU A 884 -4.96 3.69 13.00
N LEU A 885 -3.90 2.97 12.62
CA LEU A 885 -3.10 3.24 11.43
C LEU A 885 -3.90 3.11 10.13
N ARG A 886 -4.86 2.19 10.08
CA ARG A 886 -5.71 1.95 8.91
C ARG A 886 -6.54 3.18 8.54
N SER A 887 -6.98 3.97 9.52
CA SER A 887 -7.77 5.17 9.30
C SER A 887 -6.97 6.26 8.57
N LYS A 888 -7.44 6.74 7.42
CA LYS A 888 -6.76 7.80 6.67
C LYS A 888 -6.92 9.17 7.34
N PRO A 889 -5.87 10.01 7.39
CA PRO A 889 -6.00 11.42 7.72
C PRO A 889 -7.00 12.12 6.79
N TRP A 890 -7.76 13.10 7.29
CA TRP A 890 -8.71 13.85 6.45
C TRP A 890 -8.08 14.65 5.33
N ALA A 891 -6.79 14.98 5.43
CA ALA A 891 -6.03 15.55 4.32
C ALA A 891 -5.93 14.56 3.14
N ASP A 892 -5.83 13.27 3.42
CA ASP A 892 -5.70 12.20 2.43
C ASP A 892 -7.07 11.66 1.97
N ASP A 893 -8.05 11.65 2.86
CA ASP A 893 -9.44 11.27 2.57
C ASP A 893 -10.45 12.24 3.22
N PRO A 894 -10.75 13.37 2.57
CA PRO A 894 -11.71 14.36 3.07
C PRO A 894 -13.17 13.90 3.02
N THR A 895 -13.48 12.78 2.32
CA THR A 895 -14.86 12.33 2.10
C THR A 895 -15.57 12.00 3.42
N GLN A 896 -14.79 11.57 4.41
CA GLN A 896 -15.20 11.30 5.78
C GLN A 896 -15.88 12.49 6.49
N LEU A 897 -15.55 13.73 6.09
CA LEU A 897 -16.08 14.96 6.69
C LEU A 897 -17.37 15.45 6.04
N ILE A 898 -17.67 15.02 4.81
CA ILE A 898 -18.78 15.60 4.04
C ILE A 898 -20.15 15.39 4.69
N PRO A 899 -20.51 14.16 5.15
CA PRO A 899 -21.84 13.94 5.75
C PRO A 899 -22.10 14.84 6.95
N LEU A 900 -21.03 15.24 7.65
CA LEU A 900 -21.06 16.15 8.77
C LEU A 900 -21.40 17.58 8.35
N ILE A 901 -20.63 18.09 7.37
CA ILE A 901 -20.79 19.45 6.86
C ILE A 901 -22.17 19.60 6.21
N GLN A 902 -22.63 18.60 5.44
CA GLN A 902 -23.94 18.62 4.79
C GLN A 902 -25.10 18.74 5.80
N ARG A 903 -25.06 17.98 6.90
CA ARG A 903 -26.07 18.09 7.96
C ARG A 903 -26.02 19.42 8.68
N ALA A 904 -24.82 19.87 9.02
CA ALA A 904 -24.64 21.12 9.74
C ALA A 904 -25.07 22.33 8.87
N VAL A 905 -24.87 22.28 7.55
CA VAL A 905 -25.44 23.25 6.59
C VAL A 905 -26.96 23.25 6.63
N ALA A 906 -27.61 22.10 6.75
CA ALA A 906 -29.07 21.99 6.84
C ALA A 906 -29.66 22.51 8.17
N SER A 907 -28.90 22.54 9.26
CA SER A 907 -29.36 22.95 10.61
C SER A 907 -29.05 24.42 10.94
N ASN A 908 -30.05 25.26 11.19
CA ASN A 908 -29.92 26.71 11.37
C ASN A 908 -29.25 27.21 12.69
N HIS A 909 -28.39 26.41 13.34
CA HIS A 909 -27.83 26.75 14.64
C HIS A 909 -26.56 27.61 14.54
N ILE A 910 -26.45 28.63 15.40
CA ILE A 910 -25.28 29.51 15.56
C ILE A 910 -24.73 29.25 16.97
N SER A 911 -23.43 28.96 17.10
CA SER A 911 -22.79 28.79 18.40
C SER A 911 -22.68 30.12 19.17
N LYS A 912 -22.88 30.08 20.49
CA LYS A 912 -22.74 31.25 21.37
C LYS A 912 -21.26 31.58 21.57
N LYS A 913 -20.91 32.87 21.49
CA LYS A 913 -19.55 33.37 21.75
C LYS A 913 -19.05 33.00 23.15
N LYS A 914 -17.77 32.59 23.23
CA LYS A 914 -16.98 32.37 24.45
C LYS A 914 -17.06 33.57 25.41
N THR A 915 -17.49 33.35 26.66
CA THR A 915 -17.27 34.27 27.78
C THR A 915 -15.95 33.92 28.47
N GLN A 916 -14.95 34.81 28.39
CA GLN A 916 -13.70 34.67 29.13
C GLN A 916 -13.90 34.99 30.62
N THR A 917 -13.31 34.19 31.50
CA THR A 917 -13.33 34.37 32.97
C THR A 917 -11.89 34.49 33.46
N SER A 918 -11.57 35.52 34.26
CA SER A 918 -10.21 35.78 34.74
C SER A 918 -9.76 34.75 35.78
N VAL A 919 -8.46 34.71 36.09
CA VAL A 919 -7.92 33.84 37.16
C VAL A 919 -8.48 34.26 38.52
N GLU A 920 -8.61 35.57 38.78
CA GLU A 920 -9.18 36.07 40.04
C GLU A 920 -10.66 35.70 40.19
N GLU A 921 -11.44 35.79 39.10
CA GLU A 921 -12.86 35.41 39.08
C GLU A 921 -13.06 33.90 39.30
N ALA A 922 -12.22 33.06 38.70
CA ALA A 922 -12.27 31.62 38.89
C ALA A 922 -11.91 31.21 40.32
N ILE A 923 -10.95 31.89 40.95
CA ILE A 923 -10.59 31.66 42.37
C ILE A 923 -11.72 32.14 43.29
N ALA A 924 -12.34 33.28 43.00
CA ALA A 924 -13.46 33.82 43.77
C ALA A 924 -14.70 32.90 43.71
N ALA A 925 -14.95 32.26 42.55
CA ALA A 925 -16.11 31.40 42.32
C ALA A 925 -16.14 30.11 43.17
N VAL A 926 -14.99 29.64 43.66
CA VAL A 926 -14.88 28.35 44.38
C VAL A 926 -14.93 28.53 45.90
N ASN A 927 -14.88 29.77 46.41
CA ASN A 927 -15.10 30.15 47.81
C ASN A 927 -14.38 29.25 48.86
N ILE A 928 -13.09 28.98 48.66
CA ILE A 928 -12.29 28.08 49.53
C ILE A 928 -11.57 28.85 50.64
N PRO A 929 -11.65 28.43 51.93
CA PRO A 929 -10.98 29.09 53.04
C PRO A 929 -9.47 28.74 53.08
N ILE A 930 -8.63 29.47 52.34
CA ILE A 930 -7.18 29.23 52.27
C ILE A 930 -6.41 30.31 53.06
N THR A 931 -5.51 29.91 53.97
CA THR A 931 -4.76 30.80 54.86
C THR A 931 -3.23 30.73 54.64
N GLY A 932 -2.51 31.80 55.00
CA GLY A 932 -1.04 31.85 55.03
C GLY A 932 -0.33 31.79 53.66
N LEU A 933 0.85 31.16 53.62
CA LEU A 933 1.71 31.03 52.42
C LEU A 933 1.00 30.35 51.23
N ARG A 934 0.03 29.46 51.50
CA ARG A 934 -0.76 28.77 50.47
C ARG A 934 -1.58 29.74 49.61
N LYS A 935 -2.11 30.82 50.20
CA LYS A 935 -2.86 31.86 49.49
C LYS A 935 -1.97 32.65 48.51
N VAL A 936 -0.68 32.77 48.82
CA VAL A 936 0.30 33.47 47.97
C VAL A 936 0.74 32.62 46.79
N ILE A 937 0.91 31.30 46.98
CA ILE A 937 1.34 30.38 45.91
C ILE A 937 0.18 29.91 45.01
N LEU A 938 -1.07 30.01 45.47
CA LEU A 938 -2.24 29.52 44.73
C LEU A 938 -2.38 30.12 43.32
N PRO A 939 -2.26 31.44 43.08
CA PRO A 939 -2.34 31.99 41.73
C PRO A 939 -1.25 31.47 40.81
N LEU A 940 -0.04 31.21 41.34
CA LEU A 940 1.07 30.62 40.58
C LEU A 940 0.77 29.17 40.20
N LEU A 941 0.24 28.36 41.13
CA LEU A 941 -0.11 26.97 40.88
C LEU A 941 -1.28 26.85 39.89
N VAL A 942 -2.31 27.69 40.01
CA VAL A 942 -3.41 27.74 39.03
C VAL A 942 -2.88 28.09 37.64
N ARG A 943 -1.98 29.09 37.53
CA ARG A 943 -1.34 29.44 36.26
C ARG A 943 -0.51 28.29 35.68
N LYS A 944 0.27 27.59 36.52
CA LYS A 944 1.09 26.43 36.09
C LYS A 944 0.23 25.23 35.69
N ALA A 945 -0.87 24.97 36.38
CA ALA A 945 -1.83 23.93 36.03
C ALA A 945 -2.50 24.23 34.67
N ARG A 946 -2.99 25.47 34.46
CA ARG A 946 -3.56 25.90 33.17
C ARG A 946 -2.56 25.81 32.02
N ASP A 947 -1.32 26.27 32.24
CA ASP A 947 -0.21 26.16 31.28
C ASP A 947 0.15 24.70 30.97
N GLY A 948 0.20 23.85 31.99
CA GLY A 948 0.44 22.41 31.84
C GLY A 948 -0.64 21.71 31.01
N ILE A 949 -1.92 22.00 31.26
CA ILE A 949 -3.04 21.46 30.48
C ILE A 949 -2.97 21.91 29.01
N SER A 950 -2.68 23.20 28.76
CA SER A 950 -2.55 23.72 27.40
C SER A 950 -1.38 23.07 26.66
N LYS A 951 -0.21 22.94 27.31
CA LYS A 951 0.97 22.28 26.74
C LYS A 951 0.75 20.80 26.45
N ARG A 952 0.04 20.08 27.33
CA ARG A 952 -0.38 18.69 27.11
C ARG A 952 -1.15 18.57 25.78
N GLU A 953 -2.20 19.36 25.58
CA GLU A 953 -3.01 19.30 24.35
C GLU A 953 -2.22 19.71 23.10
N TYR A 954 -1.34 20.71 23.22
CA TYR A 954 -0.46 21.11 22.13
C TYR A 954 0.55 20.01 21.75
N SER A 955 1.22 19.41 22.75
CA SER A 955 2.17 18.31 22.50
C SER A 955 1.49 17.07 21.94
N LYS A 956 0.25 16.78 22.34
CA LYS A 956 -0.56 15.71 21.75
C LYS A 956 -0.84 15.99 20.28
N THR A 957 -1.12 17.25 19.94
CA THR A 957 -1.28 17.68 18.55
C THR A 957 0.00 17.50 17.72
N LEU A 958 1.18 17.82 18.27
CA LEU A 958 2.45 17.57 17.58
C LEU A 958 2.68 16.08 17.32
N ALA A 959 2.46 15.23 18.32
CA ALA A 959 2.60 13.77 18.16
C ALA A 959 1.61 13.21 17.12
N ARG A 960 0.36 13.70 17.10
CA ARG A 960 -0.63 13.33 16.08
C ARG A 960 -0.19 13.72 14.67
N LYS A 961 0.39 14.91 14.49
CA LYS A 961 0.92 15.34 13.19
C LYS A 961 2.03 14.42 12.69
N VAL A 962 2.96 14.02 13.57
CA VAL A 962 3.98 13.03 13.22
C VAL A 962 3.32 11.70 12.86
N TYR A 963 2.37 11.24 13.66
CA TYR A 963 1.69 9.97 13.43
C TYR A 963 0.87 9.96 12.12
N ALA A 964 0.23 11.07 11.76
CA ALA A 964 -0.49 11.21 10.49
C ALA A 964 0.43 10.98 9.29
N LEU A 965 1.69 11.45 9.34
CA LEU A 965 2.67 11.18 8.29
C LEU A 965 3.00 9.68 8.17
N PHE A 966 3.07 8.96 9.31
CA PHE A 966 3.21 7.49 9.28
C PHE A 966 1.97 6.83 8.66
N LYS A 967 0.76 7.28 9.00
CA LYS A 967 -0.48 6.76 8.37
C LYS A 967 -0.43 6.91 6.85
N THR A 968 -0.09 8.10 6.34
CA THR A 968 0.07 8.35 4.92
C THR A 968 1.16 7.46 4.30
N ALA A 969 2.33 7.37 4.95
CA ALA A 969 3.45 6.59 4.44
C ALA A 969 3.19 5.07 4.42
N TYR A 970 2.42 4.52 5.37
CA TYR A 970 1.99 3.12 5.30
C TYR A 970 0.97 2.89 4.19
N TRP A 971 0.04 3.82 3.92
CA TRP A 971 -0.82 3.74 2.75
C TRP A 971 -0.05 3.84 1.43
N ASP A 972 1.01 4.64 1.38
CA ASP A 972 1.92 4.68 0.22
C ASP A 972 2.69 3.37 0.05
N LEU A 973 3.18 2.79 1.14
CA LEU A 973 3.79 1.45 1.12
C LEU A 973 2.79 0.40 0.64
N ALA A 974 1.54 0.44 1.09
CA ALA A 974 0.49 -0.46 0.64
C ALA A 974 0.29 -0.40 -0.88
N ARG A 975 0.18 0.83 -1.44
CA ARG A 975 0.07 1.06 -2.88
C ARG A 975 1.25 0.48 -3.64
N GLN A 976 2.47 0.68 -3.14
CA GLN A 976 3.68 0.14 -3.77
C GLN A 976 3.71 -1.38 -3.72
N MET A 977 3.40 -1.98 -2.57
CA MET A 977 3.34 -3.44 -2.42
C MET A 977 2.28 -4.07 -3.33
N VAL A 978 1.15 -3.41 -3.56
CA VAL A 978 0.14 -3.85 -4.55
C VAL A 978 0.68 -3.70 -5.98
N LYS A 979 1.28 -2.54 -6.31
CA LYS A 979 1.89 -2.29 -7.64
C LYS A 979 2.95 -3.33 -7.98
N GLU A 980 3.73 -3.78 -7.01
CA GLU A 980 4.80 -4.79 -7.14
C GLU A 980 4.30 -6.24 -6.93
N GLY A 981 2.99 -6.43 -6.72
CA GLY A 981 2.36 -7.73 -6.61
C GLY A 981 2.71 -8.53 -5.36
N PHE A 982 3.12 -7.87 -4.27
CA PHE A 982 3.28 -8.49 -2.94
C PHE A 982 1.93 -8.65 -2.23
N LEU A 983 1.00 -7.70 -2.43
CA LEU A 983 -0.32 -7.70 -1.82
C LEU A 983 -1.43 -7.67 -2.90
N PRO A 984 -2.58 -8.30 -2.66
CA PRO A 984 -3.73 -8.24 -3.55
C PRO A 984 -4.52 -6.94 -3.44
N ASP A 985 -4.57 -6.33 -2.25
CA ASP A 985 -5.26 -5.07 -1.98
C ASP A 985 -4.50 -4.22 -0.95
N GLU A 986 -4.63 -2.90 -1.05
CA GLU A 986 -3.92 -1.95 -0.19
C GLU A 986 -4.32 -2.10 1.29
N ASP A 987 -5.59 -2.42 1.53
CA ASP A 987 -6.16 -2.51 2.87
C ASP A 987 -5.64 -3.73 3.65
N LEU A 988 -5.16 -4.77 2.95
CA LEU A 988 -4.60 -5.96 3.59
C LEU A 988 -3.33 -5.68 4.39
N LEU A 989 -2.58 -4.61 4.05
CA LEU A 989 -1.36 -4.22 4.76
C LEU A 989 -1.59 -4.07 6.26
N PHE A 990 -2.74 -3.52 6.66
CA PHE A 990 -3.03 -3.21 8.07
C PHE A 990 -3.27 -4.48 8.90
N PHE A 991 -3.52 -5.62 8.26
CA PHE A 991 -3.69 -6.92 8.91
C PHE A 991 -2.38 -7.71 9.05
N LEU A 992 -1.27 -7.06 8.73
CA LEU A 992 0.10 -7.52 8.93
C LEU A 992 0.73 -6.71 10.06
N THR A 993 1.56 -7.34 10.87
CA THR A 993 2.49 -6.63 11.74
C THR A 993 3.62 -6.00 10.92
N HIS A 994 4.27 -4.96 11.46
CA HIS A 994 5.41 -4.31 10.79
C HIS A 994 6.52 -5.31 10.41
N SER A 995 6.78 -6.33 11.25
CA SER A 995 7.73 -7.40 10.95
C SER A 995 7.27 -8.32 9.83
N GLU A 996 6.00 -8.73 9.82
CA GLU A 996 5.42 -9.56 8.74
C GLU A 996 5.50 -8.84 7.38
N VAL A 997 5.36 -7.52 7.34
CA VAL A 997 5.59 -6.72 6.12
C VAL A 997 7.03 -6.90 5.60
N GLY A 998 8.02 -6.82 6.49
CA GLY A 998 9.42 -7.07 6.15
C GLY A 998 9.67 -8.50 5.65
N GLU A 999 9.04 -9.50 6.27
CA GLU A 999 9.14 -10.90 5.84
C GLU A 999 8.53 -11.13 4.45
N ILE A 1000 7.41 -10.47 4.13
CA ILE A 1000 6.79 -10.53 2.80
C ILE A 1000 7.71 -9.95 1.73
N LEU A 1001 8.34 -8.81 2.01
CA LEU A 1001 9.25 -8.17 1.07
C LEU A 1001 10.50 -9.02 0.79
N GLN A 1002 10.95 -9.82 1.76
CA GLN A 1002 12.12 -10.67 1.63
C GLN A 1002 11.81 -12.05 1.04
N HIS A 1003 10.73 -12.70 1.47
CA HIS A 1003 10.51 -14.13 1.24
C HIS A 1003 9.17 -14.48 0.58
N ARG A 1004 8.22 -13.53 0.49
CA ARG A 1004 6.83 -13.75 0.00
C ARG A 1004 6.14 -15.00 0.60
N PRO A 1005 6.14 -15.17 1.94
CA PRO A 1005 5.50 -16.31 2.59
C PRO A 1005 3.96 -16.20 2.45
N LEU A 1006 3.32 -17.30 2.04
CA LEU A 1006 1.89 -17.29 1.69
C LEU A 1006 0.97 -17.41 2.90
N ASP A 1007 1.42 -18.12 3.92
CA ASP A 1007 0.69 -18.32 5.18
C ASP A 1007 0.37 -16.97 5.83
N ILE A 1008 1.30 -16.02 5.77
CA ILE A 1008 1.11 -14.66 6.29
C ILE A 1008 -0.03 -13.94 5.55
N ILE A 1009 -0.09 -14.02 4.21
CA ILE A 1009 -1.17 -13.39 3.41
C ILE A 1009 -2.53 -14.05 3.70
N LEU A 1010 -2.57 -15.38 3.84
CA LEU A 1010 -3.79 -16.10 4.20
C LEU A 1010 -4.26 -15.73 5.62
N ARG A 1011 -3.32 -15.64 6.57
CA ARG A 1011 -3.59 -15.23 7.95
C ARG A 1011 -4.12 -13.81 8.00
N ALA A 1012 -3.51 -12.86 7.28
CA ALA A 1012 -3.99 -11.48 7.17
C ALA A 1012 -5.43 -11.38 6.65
N ASN A 1013 -5.78 -12.15 5.61
CA ASN A 1013 -7.15 -12.19 5.09
C ASN A 1013 -8.16 -12.76 6.10
N ARG A 1014 -7.72 -13.64 7.00
CA ARG A 1014 -8.57 -14.18 8.07
C ARG A 1014 -8.72 -13.20 9.22
N ARG A 1015 -7.64 -12.55 9.65
CA ARG A 1015 -7.66 -11.42 10.60
C ARG A 1015 -8.64 -10.34 10.15
N LYS A 1016 -8.62 -9.99 8.85
CA LYS A 1016 -9.57 -9.05 8.23
C LYS A 1016 -11.03 -9.45 8.39
N ARG A 1017 -11.35 -10.74 8.33
CA ARG A 1017 -12.71 -11.26 8.54
C ARG A 1017 -13.13 -11.28 10.01
N ILE A 1018 -12.19 -11.49 10.93
CA ILE A 1018 -12.45 -11.62 12.37
C ILE A 1018 -12.55 -10.25 13.06
N LEU A 1019 -11.99 -9.18 12.47
CA LEU A 1019 -12.02 -7.84 13.06
C LEU A 1019 -13.44 -7.36 13.42
N ASP A 1020 -14.44 -7.66 12.58
CA ASP A 1020 -15.84 -7.31 12.86
C ASP A 1020 -16.38 -8.03 14.11
N GLN A 1021 -15.97 -9.29 14.31
CA GLN A 1021 -16.34 -10.06 15.50
C GLN A 1021 -15.63 -9.53 16.74
N GLN A 1022 -14.35 -9.16 16.63
CA GLN A 1022 -13.62 -8.54 17.73
C GLN A 1022 -14.30 -7.25 18.17
N ASN A 1023 -14.67 -6.36 17.24
CA ASN A 1023 -15.35 -5.10 17.54
C ASN A 1023 -16.73 -5.25 18.22
N LEU A 1024 -17.33 -6.44 18.22
CA LEU A 1024 -18.57 -6.71 18.96
C LEU A 1024 -18.34 -7.03 20.44
N LEU A 1025 -17.10 -7.34 20.84
CA LEU A 1025 -16.76 -7.67 22.22
C LEU A 1025 -16.73 -6.42 23.09
N GLN A 1026 -17.27 -6.53 24.30
CA GLN A 1026 -17.21 -5.50 25.32
C GLN A 1026 -16.53 -6.06 26.56
N PHE A 1027 -15.66 -5.25 27.16
CA PHE A 1027 -14.91 -5.62 28.35
C PHE A 1027 -15.21 -4.67 29.50
N PRO A 1028 -15.13 -5.13 30.76
CA PRO A 1028 -15.22 -4.24 31.90
C PRO A 1028 -14.07 -3.22 31.88
N GLU A 1029 -14.34 -2.01 32.39
CA GLU A 1029 -13.34 -0.92 32.46
C GLU A 1029 -12.12 -1.31 33.31
N VAL A 1030 -12.33 -2.16 34.32
CA VAL A 1030 -11.30 -2.73 35.18
C VAL A 1030 -11.54 -4.23 35.29
N ALA A 1031 -10.49 -5.03 35.08
CA ALA A 1031 -10.52 -6.48 35.21
C ALA A 1031 -9.37 -6.95 36.13
N MET A 1032 -9.64 -7.94 36.98
CA MET A 1032 -8.61 -8.68 37.71
C MET A 1032 -8.37 -10.01 36.98
N GLY A 1033 -7.12 -10.32 36.70
CA GLY A 1033 -6.76 -11.48 35.90
C GLY A 1033 -7.07 -11.28 34.41
N ARG A 1034 -7.33 -12.39 33.70
CA ARG A 1034 -7.58 -12.35 32.26
C ARG A 1034 -8.92 -11.64 31.98
N PRO A 1035 -8.95 -10.58 31.15
CA PRO A 1035 -10.20 -9.91 30.81
C PRO A 1035 -11.12 -10.87 30.08
N VAL A 1036 -12.35 -11.00 30.57
CA VAL A 1036 -13.41 -11.80 29.94
C VAL A 1036 -14.44 -10.85 29.33
N PRO A 1037 -14.87 -11.07 28.08
CA PRO A 1037 -15.96 -10.29 27.50
C PRO A 1037 -17.24 -10.41 28.35
N LEU A 1038 -17.95 -9.31 28.52
CA LEU A 1038 -19.23 -9.26 29.22
C LEU A 1038 -20.28 -10.12 28.48
N HIS A 1039 -21.00 -10.98 29.21
CA HIS A 1039 -22.03 -11.84 28.61
C HIS A 1039 -23.35 -11.07 28.47
N PHE A 1040 -24.09 -11.30 27.36
CA PHE A 1040 -25.40 -10.67 27.09
C PHE A 1040 -26.46 -10.84 28.20
N LYS A 1041 -26.31 -11.80 29.11
CA LYS A 1041 -27.23 -12.00 30.25
C LYS A 1041 -27.02 -10.99 31.38
N GLU A 1042 -25.79 -10.64 31.73
CA GLU A 1042 -25.49 -9.63 32.78
C GLU A 1042 -25.93 -8.22 32.34
N VAL A 1043 -25.96 -8.00 31.03
CA VAL A 1043 -26.46 -6.80 30.36
C VAL A 1043 -27.98 -6.63 30.53
N ALA A 1044 -28.74 -7.73 30.66
CA ALA A 1044 -30.20 -7.70 30.79
C ALA A 1044 -30.67 -7.21 32.17
N ASP A 1045 -29.95 -7.50 33.25
CA ASP A 1045 -30.31 -7.06 34.61
C ASP A 1045 -30.19 -5.53 34.78
N LEU A 1046 -29.33 -4.87 33.99
CA LEU A 1046 -29.21 -3.40 33.93
C LEU A 1046 -30.42 -2.70 33.27
N THR A 1047 -31.24 -3.43 32.50
CA THR A 1047 -32.38 -2.85 31.75
C THR A 1047 -33.64 -2.65 32.59
N ALA A 1048 -33.63 -3.08 33.88
CA ALA A 1048 -34.78 -2.95 34.78
C ALA A 1048 -34.95 -1.55 35.40
N GLU A 1049 -33.93 -0.68 35.32
CA GLU A 1049 -33.98 0.68 35.88
C GLU A 1049 -34.49 1.70 34.84
N ALA A 1050 -35.61 2.36 35.14
CA ALA A 1050 -36.20 3.41 34.28
C ALA A 1050 -35.38 4.72 34.26
N VAL A 1051 -34.45 4.89 35.21
CA VAL A 1051 -33.62 6.07 35.41
C VAL A 1051 -32.18 5.62 35.62
N LEU A 1052 -31.28 6.04 34.75
CA LEU A 1052 -29.84 5.84 34.94
C LEU A 1052 -29.20 7.12 35.48
N SER A 1053 -28.20 6.98 36.34
CA SER A 1053 -27.44 8.09 36.92
C SER A 1053 -25.98 8.07 36.48
N GLY A 1054 -25.33 9.23 36.49
CA GLY A 1054 -23.93 9.39 36.17
C GLY A 1054 -23.35 10.68 36.77
N ILE A 1055 -22.09 10.95 36.44
CA ILE A 1055 -21.39 12.15 36.89
C ILE A 1055 -21.82 13.35 36.06
N ILE A 1056 -22.22 14.42 36.74
CA ILE A 1056 -22.57 15.70 36.11
C ILE A 1056 -21.32 16.34 35.53
N ILE A 1057 -21.33 16.54 34.22
CA ILE A 1057 -20.27 17.28 33.52
C ILE A 1057 -20.71 18.70 33.25
N SER A 1058 -21.87 18.87 32.64
CA SER A 1058 -22.40 20.17 32.24
C SER A 1058 -23.86 20.26 32.63
N GLN A 1059 -24.22 21.32 33.35
CA GLN A 1059 -25.56 21.52 33.91
C GLN A 1059 -26.55 21.98 32.83
N GLY A 1060 -27.82 21.60 33.02
CA GLY A 1060 -28.92 21.94 32.13
C GLY A 1060 -29.89 20.78 31.98
N VAL A 1061 -31.07 21.02 31.44
CA VAL A 1061 -32.09 19.98 31.19
C VAL A 1061 -32.38 19.94 29.70
N ALA A 1062 -32.35 18.75 29.11
CA ALA A 1062 -32.67 18.54 27.70
C ALA A 1062 -33.69 17.41 27.53
N LYS A 1063 -34.63 17.60 26.60
CA LYS A 1063 -35.55 16.55 26.14
C LYS A 1063 -35.31 16.33 24.65
N GLY A 1064 -35.15 15.08 24.25
CA GLY A 1064 -34.79 14.74 22.88
C GLY A 1064 -35.00 13.26 22.56
N THR A 1065 -34.77 12.92 21.30
CA THR A 1065 -34.73 11.52 20.87
C THR A 1065 -33.34 10.96 21.19
N ALA A 1066 -33.25 9.80 21.82
CA ALA A 1066 -31.99 9.11 22.05
C ALA A 1066 -31.39 8.68 20.71
N ARG A 1067 -30.11 9.00 20.50
CA ARG A 1067 -29.28 8.45 19.42
C ARG A 1067 -28.17 7.64 20.06
N VAL A 1068 -28.38 6.34 20.09
CA VAL A 1068 -27.42 5.38 20.63
C VAL A 1068 -26.54 4.89 19.49
N LEU A 1069 -25.29 5.32 19.48
CA LEU A 1069 -24.35 5.07 18.39
C LEU A 1069 -23.06 4.41 18.89
N LYS A 1070 -22.51 3.49 18.09
CA LYS A 1070 -21.29 2.76 18.45
C LYS A 1070 -20.02 3.43 17.96
N SER A 1071 -20.09 4.13 16.83
CA SER A 1071 -18.93 4.77 16.21
C SER A 1071 -19.32 6.06 15.51
N VAL A 1072 -18.35 6.96 15.35
CA VAL A 1072 -18.55 8.24 14.65
C VAL A 1072 -18.93 8.04 13.18
N ALA A 1073 -18.66 6.87 12.59
CA ALA A 1073 -19.12 6.54 11.24
C ALA A 1073 -20.65 6.47 11.13
N GLU A 1074 -21.35 6.11 12.21
CA GLU A 1074 -22.82 6.05 12.30
C GLU A 1074 -23.46 7.42 12.64
N ALA A 1075 -22.63 8.42 12.91
CA ALA A 1075 -23.07 9.76 13.26
C ALA A 1075 -23.89 10.45 12.16
N SER A 1076 -23.93 9.84 10.97
CA SER A 1076 -24.91 10.17 9.96
C SER A 1076 -26.39 9.99 10.36
N SER A 1077 -26.71 9.36 11.47
CA SER A 1077 -28.11 9.27 11.92
C SER A 1077 -28.59 10.46 12.76
N ILE A 1078 -27.67 11.33 13.21
CA ILE A 1078 -27.94 12.37 14.19
C ILE A 1078 -28.81 13.49 13.60
N GLN A 1079 -29.81 13.92 14.36
CA GLN A 1079 -30.69 15.04 14.04
C GLN A 1079 -30.59 16.15 15.10
N GLN A 1080 -31.12 17.32 14.76
CA GLN A 1080 -31.13 18.47 15.66
C GLN A 1080 -31.97 18.18 16.92
N GLY A 1081 -31.41 18.47 18.10
CA GLY A 1081 -32.05 18.28 19.40
C GLY A 1081 -31.98 16.85 19.94
N ASP A 1082 -31.33 15.92 19.22
CA ASP A 1082 -31.12 14.55 19.71
C ASP A 1082 -30.23 14.51 20.95
N ILE A 1083 -30.48 13.54 21.82
CA ILE A 1083 -29.60 13.23 22.96
C ILE A 1083 -28.69 12.10 22.52
N LEU A 1084 -27.41 12.41 22.32
CA LEU A 1084 -26.40 11.44 21.91
C LEU A 1084 -26.02 10.56 23.09
N ILE A 1085 -26.10 9.25 22.90
CA ILE A 1085 -25.71 8.24 23.89
C ILE A 1085 -24.63 7.36 23.25
N VAL A 1086 -23.42 7.41 23.78
CA VAL A 1086 -22.26 6.69 23.24
C VAL A 1086 -21.48 6.04 24.35
N ALA A 1087 -20.74 4.97 24.05
CA ALA A 1087 -19.88 4.36 25.06
C ALA A 1087 -18.75 5.33 25.46
N ILE A 1088 -18.08 5.94 24.48
CA ILE A 1088 -16.86 6.75 24.68
C ILE A 1088 -16.97 8.10 23.94
N PRO A 1089 -16.62 9.22 24.59
CA PRO A 1089 -16.57 10.55 23.98
C PRO A 1089 -15.30 10.73 23.12
N GLU A 1090 -15.24 10.08 21.97
CA GLU A 1090 -14.25 10.37 20.93
C GLU A 1090 -14.28 11.84 20.49
N VAL A 1091 -13.11 12.38 20.09
CA VAL A 1091 -12.99 13.74 19.52
C VAL A 1091 -13.91 13.90 18.30
N GLY A 1092 -14.15 12.83 17.55
CA GLY A 1092 -15.07 12.83 16.41
C GLY A 1092 -16.53 13.15 16.76
N TRP A 1093 -16.98 12.96 18.01
CA TRP A 1093 -18.34 13.36 18.39
C TRP A 1093 -18.48 14.87 18.56
N THR A 1094 -17.39 15.58 18.86
CA THR A 1094 -17.44 17.03 19.12
C THR A 1094 -17.94 17.83 17.92
N TYR A 1095 -17.82 17.28 16.71
CA TYR A 1095 -18.41 17.86 15.51
C TYR A 1095 -19.94 17.93 15.50
N TYR A 1096 -20.59 17.00 16.20
CA TYR A 1096 -22.04 16.88 16.25
C TYR A 1096 -22.63 17.64 17.41
N PHE A 1097 -21.82 18.09 18.39
CA PHE A 1097 -22.30 18.78 19.59
C PHE A 1097 -23.20 19.99 19.30
N PRO A 1098 -22.96 20.81 18.25
CA PRO A 1098 -23.89 21.89 17.90
C PRO A 1098 -25.30 21.42 17.50
N LEU A 1099 -25.46 20.17 17.07
CA LEU A 1099 -26.74 19.57 16.72
C LEU A 1099 -27.45 18.97 17.93
N LEU A 1100 -26.72 18.62 18.99
CA LEU A 1100 -27.25 17.84 20.11
C LEU A 1100 -28.05 18.70 21.09
N GLY A 1101 -29.11 18.10 21.64
CA GLY A 1101 -29.79 18.62 22.83
C GLY A 1101 -29.08 18.22 24.12
N GLY A 1102 -28.36 17.09 24.13
CA GLY A 1102 -27.61 16.60 25.28
C GLY A 1102 -26.64 15.47 24.94
N LEU A 1103 -25.73 15.16 25.86
CA LEU A 1103 -24.74 14.10 25.72
C LEU A 1103 -24.75 13.17 26.95
N VAL A 1104 -24.79 11.87 26.71
CA VAL A 1104 -24.63 10.82 27.72
C VAL A 1104 -23.51 9.88 27.28
N THR A 1105 -22.54 9.64 28.16
CA THR A 1105 -21.51 8.63 27.90
C THR A 1105 -21.36 7.61 29.03
N GLU A 1106 -21.05 6.36 28.66
CA GLU A 1106 -20.80 5.29 29.63
C GLU A 1106 -19.41 5.39 30.25
N ILE A 1107 -18.44 5.88 29.48
CA ILE A 1107 -17.04 6.05 29.87
C ILE A 1107 -16.69 7.54 29.69
N GLY A 1108 -15.86 8.09 30.58
CA GLY A 1108 -15.38 9.47 30.47
C GLY A 1108 -15.12 10.13 31.82
N GLY A 1109 -14.16 11.07 31.85
CA GLY A 1109 -13.80 11.83 33.04
C GLY A 1109 -14.29 13.29 33.01
N ILE A 1110 -14.36 13.91 34.20
CA ILE A 1110 -14.72 15.34 34.37
C ILE A 1110 -13.79 16.28 33.59
N LEU A 1111 -12.54 15.87 33.39
CA LEU A 1111 -11.49 16.61 32.67
C LEU A 1111 -11.17 15.98 31.29
N SER A 1112 -12.03 15.09 30.79
CA SER A 1112 -11.90 14.53 29.43
C SER A 1112 -12.15 15.59 28.36
N HIS A 1113 -11.66 15.36 27.15
CA HIS A 1113 -11.86 16.29 26.03
C HIS A 1113 -13.34 16.54 25.76
N GLY A 1114 -14.14 15.48 25.60
CA GLY A 1114 -15.59 15.61 25.40
C GLY A 1114 -16.29 16.33 26.55
N GLY A 1115 -15.82 16.17 27.79
CA GLY A 1115 -16.41 16.83 28.95
C GLY A 1115 -16.08 18.33 29.04
N ILE A 1116 -14.86 18.71 28.65
CA ILE A 1116 -14.46 20.11 28.53
C ILE A 1116 -15.30 20.79 27.44
N ILE A 1117 -15.37 20.18 26.25
CA ILE A 1117 -16.11 20.76 25.12
C ILE A 1117 -17.61 20.85 25.43
N ALA A 1118 -18.24 19.82 26.00
CA ALA A 1118 -19.67 19.88 26.33
C ALA A 1118 -20.01 21.06 27.26
N ARG A 1119 -19.15 21.37 28.26
CA ARG A 1119 -19.30 22.56 29.11
C ARG A 1119 -19.14 23.87 28.35
N GLU A 1120 -18.19 23.93 27.42
CA GLU A 1120 -17.96 25.12 26.61
C GLU A 1120 -19.18 25.46 25.74
N TYR A 1121 -19.87 24.44 25.23
CA TYR A 1121 -21.12 24.61 24.47
C TYR A 1121 -22.36 24.84 25.35
N GLY A 1122 -22.24 24.67 26.67
CA GLY A 1122 -23.41 24.63 27.55
C GLY A 1122 -24.35 23.47 27.24
N LEU A 1123 -23.82 22.40 26.62
CA LEU A 1123 -24.58 21.19 26.29
C LEU A 1123 -24.79 20.39 27.58
N PRO A 1124 -26.03 20.10 28.02
CA PRO A 1124 -26.28 19.23 29.16
C PRO A 1124 -25.58 17.89 28.96
N CYS A 1125 -24.74 17.49 29.93
CA CYS A 1125 -23.84 16.35 29.74
C CYS A 1125 -23.65 15.55 31.03
N ILE A 1126 -23.86 14.24 30.91
CA ILE A 1126 -23.61 13.24 31.95
C ILE A 1126 -22.61 12.22 31.41
N MET A 1127 -21.59 11.90 32.19
CA MET A 1127 -20.62 10.85 31.87
C MET A 1127 -20.61 9.77 32.95
N LYS A 1128 -20.00 8.62 32.67
CA LYS A 1128 -20.04 7.44 33.56
C LYS A 1128 -21.45 6.92 33.83
N CYS A 1129 -22.36 7.09 32.88
CA CYS A 1129 -23.72 6.55 32.96
C CYS A 1129 -23.71 5.09 32.51
N LYS A 1130 -23.31 4.18 33.40
CA LYS A 1130 -23.10 2.75 33.07
C LYS A 1130 -24.39 2.13 32.52
N GLY A 1131 -24.29 1.40 31.41
CA GLY A 1131 -25.42 0.71 30.77
C GLY A 1131 -26.31 1.60 29.91
N ALA A 1132 -25.96 2.87 29.68
CA ALA A 1132 -26.76 3.77 28.84
C ALA A 1132 -26.88 3.30 27.38
N THR A 1133 -25.83 2.73 26.78
CA THR A 1133 -25.90 2.25 25.39
C THR A 1133 -26.72 0.96 25.23
N ILE A 1134 -27.04 0.32 26.34
CA ILE A 1134 -27.82 -0.92 26.43
C ILE A 1134 -29.28 -0.60 26.76
N CYS A 1135 -29.52 0.24 27.77
CA CYS A 1135 -30.86 0.53 28.29
C CYS A 1135 -31.70 1.39 27.32
N PHE A 1136 -31.04 2.32 26.63
CA PHE A 1136 -31.66 3.15 25.61
C PHE A 1136 -31.47 2.54 24.23
N LYS A 1137 -32.45 2.76 23.35
CA LYS A 1137 -32.37 2.44 21.93
C LYS A 1137 -32.48 3.72 21.12
N SER A 1138 -31.80 3.75 19.97
CA SER A 1138 -31.96 4.84 19.01
C SER A 1138 -33.44 5.00 18.63
N GLY A 1139 -34.01 6.17 18.89
CA GLY A 1139 -35.44 6.46 18.69
C GLY A 1139 -36.23 6.70 19.98
N ASP A 1140 -35.73 6.27 21.15
CA ASP A 1140 -36.43 6.46 22.43
C ASP A 1140 -36.57 7.95 22.78
N LYS A 1141 -37.68 8.36 23.41
CA LYS A 1141 -37.79 9.70 23.98
C LYS A 1141 -37.17 9.73 25.37
N VAL A 1142 -36.20 10.61 25.59
CA VAL A 1142 -35.46 10.68 26.85
C VAL A 1142 -35.39 12.11 27.37
N ILE A 1143 -35.33 12.24 28.70
CA ILE A 1143 -34.99 13.49 29.39
C ILE A 1143 -33.66 13.31 30.10
N LEU A 1144 -32.76 14.25 29.83
CA LEU A 1144 -31.46 14.38 30.46
C LEU A 1144 -31.51 15.54 31.45
N ASP A 1145 -31.34 15.24 32.74
CA ASP A 1145 -31.25 16.25 33.80
C ASP A 1145 -29.79 16.34 34.31
N GLY A 1146 -29.06 17.30 33.76
CA GLY A 1146 -27.69 17.62 34.13
C GLY A 1146 -27.56 18.37 35.47
N PHE A 1147 -28.65 18.68 36.19
CA PHE A 1147 -28.57 19.14 37.59
C PHE A 1147 -28.62 17.97 38.57
N LYS A 1148 -29.38 16.93 38.24
CA LYS A 1148 -29.50 15.71 39.05
C LYS A 1148 -28.50 14.62 38.66
N GLY A 1149 -27.90 14.73 37.48
CA GLY A 1149 -27.03 13.70 36.94
C GLY A 1149 -27.80 12.44 36.53
N THR A 1150 -29.03 12.59 36.02
CA THR A 1150 -29.88 11.46 35.61
C THR A 1150 -30.35 11.56 34.16
N VAL A 1151 -30.48 10.40 33.50
CA VAL A 1151 -31.16 10.24 32.21
C VAL A 1151 -32.26 9.19 32.36
N GLN A 1152 -33.45 9.46 31.83
CA GLN A 1152 -34.59 8.55 31.95
C GLN A 1152 -35.42 8.53 30.66
N LYS A 1153 -36.08 7.41 30.39
CA LYS A 1153 -37.10 7.34 29.33
C LYS A 1153 -38.30 8.16 29.75
N LEU A 1154 -38.88 8.88 28.79
CA LEU A 1154 -40.21 9.45 28.92
C LEU A 1154 -41.19 8.34 28.55
N GLU A 1155 -42.08 7.96 29.47
CA GLU A 1155 -43.24 7.14 29.11
C GLU A 1155 -44.08 7.91 28.08
N GLU A 1156 -44.57 7.20 27.06
CA GLU A 1156 -45.39 7.78 25.97
C GLU A 1156 -46.70 8.40 26.46
#